data_AF-A0A1M3T1P3-F1
#
_entry.id   AF-A0A1M3T1P3-F1
#
_cell.length_a   1.000
_cell.length_b   1.000
_cell.length_c   1.000
_cell.angle_alpha   90.00
_cell.angle_beta   90.00
_cell.angle_gamma   90.00
#
_symmetry.space_group_name_H-M   'P 1'
#
loop_
_entity.id
_entity.type
_entity.pdbx_description
1 polymer ?
#
loop_
_entity_poly.entity_id
_entity_poly.type
_entity_poly.pdbx_seq_one_letter_code
_entity_poly.pdbx_strand_id
1 'polypeptide(L)'
;MPDAFPGPEGEPHSDRMLEMKLFHHYVTETYITLCQGRLDAHHFQVVVPRIAVSHAFLLDSLLGLSALHLAYLNTHDNRSWLEIALKYQNRACSAFTRVLAEMTPENCAPAFLCSIFIMLCATAYPCVTQDKHTFEPLSHVLEIRQLIAGCAFLFEQLSGMEYRGDLQGWLKYKDGEVDQDGNPYHAIMESLQRVQDKFTSLGGPNQTAYQNTWDILHEAIKRWPFGGPNGGIIAWPINISEDYIALLKSGDWVGRVLFLHYGVGLHLLSDKWFVRDWGRRLIETVLQSEEDIPPIWTETITWTKEATYQPKKSSSQDAEKQPLLETWETPAERSQWTLLHDKRPSASTMSRLAKFTILSTLLLTIITIHLPSVLTSPLDFATSRLDGASKLEDGKRGAVASESAICSRHGTDIINMGGNAADALEGMYHSGIGGGGFMLVKTPEGTFEAIDFRETAPAAAFQDMFENNTKAAVSGGLASAVPGELRGLGYLHSKYGSLPWSTVVQPAIQTAREGWSVGHDLVRYMNAAVGDDEDFLSQDPTWALDFAPNGTRLGLGDTITRKRYAATLETIANEGPDAFYSGSIAKTMIDAVQKANGTMTLEDLANYTVAIRNVSEIDYRGYRITSTPAPSSGIVALNVLKVLGTYDDLFSPDTLNLSTHRLDEAIRFGYGLRTNLGDPFFLDGLDTYQEMMLADSTIEEIRKNISDQHTQAVSAYNPQGYESLETPGTSHIAAIDHSGLAISAITTINLLFGSKVMIPETGIIMNNEMDDFSIPNSSNSFGYIPSEANFIRPGKRPLSSCTPAIVTHPNGTVFFVAGSAGGSRIITATIQNIIHVVDEGLSAAEALAQPRLHDQLVPNRVTFEYDYDNETVSFMEARGHNVTWVGPGESTAQAIRVLPNGTFDAAGEPRQADSGGFAV
;
A
#
# COMPACT_ATOMS: atom_id res chain seq x y z
N MET A 1 21.01 20.80 -51.82
CA MET A 1 19.92 20.85 -52.81
C MET A 1 20.07 19.66 -53.76
N PRO A 2 18.98 19.06 -54.25
CA PRO A 2 17.70 18.81 -53.59
C PRO A 2 17.42 17.27 -53.64
N ASP A 3 16.23 16.68 -53.48
CA ASP A 3 14.89 17.20 -53.17
C ASP A 3 14.06 16.11 -52.42
N ALA A 4 13.11 16.52 -51.59
CA ALA A 4 11.99 15.68 -51.11
C ALA A 4 10.85 16.59 -50.62
N PHE A 5 9.74 16.61 -51.35
CA PHE A 5 8.59 17.51 -51.14
C PHE A 5 7.67 17.06 -49.96
N PRO A 6 6.80 17.96 -49.44
CA PRO A 6 6.36 17.93 -48.05
C PRO A 6 5.05 17.19 -47.78
N GLY A 7 4.89 16.75 -46.52
CA GLY A 7 3.59 16.48 -45.89
C GLY A 7 3.22 17.60 -44.90
N PRO A 8 1.92 17.83 -44.63
CA PRO A 8 1.48 18.93 -43.78
C PRO A 8 1.69 18.66 -42.28
N GLU A 9 2.19 19.69 -41.59
CA GLU A 9 2.13 20.02 -40.15
C GLU A 9 2.17 18.87 -39.10
N GLY A 10 3.24 18.90 -38.28
CA GLY A 10 3.71 17.78 -37.46
C GLY A 10 2.88 17.40 -36.22
N GLU A 11 3.13 16.17 -35.78
CA GLU A 11 2.34 15.31 -34.88
C GLU A 11 2.08 15.83 -33.44
N PRO A 12 0.84 15.75 -32.93
CA PRO A 12 0.54 15.89 -31.50
C PRO A 12 0.96 14.70 -30.62
N HIS A 13 1.37 13.57 -31.21
CA HIS A 13 1.57 12.31 -30.47
C HIS A 13 2.87 12.28 -29.65
N SER A 14 3.94 12.94 -30.12
CA SER A 14 5.22 13.03 -29.40
C SER A 14 5.09 13.83 -28.10
N ASP A 15 4.43 14.99 -28.15
CA ASP A 15 4.29 15.87 -26.99
C ASP A 15 3.42 15.23 -25.89
N ARG A 16 2.35 14.49 -26.23
CA ARG A 16 1.53 13.79 -25.22
C ARG A 16 2.28 12.73 -24.44
N MET A 17 3.16 11.96 -25.09
CA MET A 17 3.99 10.97 -24.39
C MET A 17 5.05 11.63 -23.51
N LEU A 18 5.57 12.80 -23.90
CA LEU A 18 6.44 13.60 -23.05
C LEU A 18 5.68 14.15 -21.83
N GLU A 19 4.51 14.76 -22.03
CA GLU A 19 3.66 15.29 -20.94
C GLU A 19 3.26 14.15 -19.98
N MET A 20 2.89 12.96 -20.48
CA MET A 20 2.56 11.81 -19.64
C MET A 20 3.77 11.25 -18.87
N LYS A 21 4.96 11.19 -19.48
CA LYS A 21 6.21 10.79 -18.79
C LYS A 21 6.57 11.76 -17.68
N LEU A 22 6.44 13.07 -17.93
CA LEU A 22 6.71 14.11 -16.94
C LEU A 22 5.68 14.11 -15.81
N PHE A 23 4.40 13.89 -16.10
CA PHE A 23 3.36 13.77 -15.08
C PHE A 23 3.54 12.51 -14.22
N HIS A 24 3.84 11.36 -14.84
CA HIS A 24 4.23 10.13 -14.14
C HIS A 24 5.43 10.37 -13.21
N HIS A 25 6.54 10.89 -13.73
CA HIS A 25 7.73 11.21 -12.94
C HIS A 25 7.46 12.23 -11.84
N TYR A 26 6.42 13.06 -11.97
CA TYR A 26 5.99 13.91 -10.87
C TYR A 26 5.33 13.10 -9.74
N VAL A 27 4.34 12.25 -10.07
CA VAL A 27 3.55 11.48 -9.09
C VAL A 27 4.23 10.22 -8.54
N THR A 28 5.36 9.81 -9.11
CA THR A 28 6.17 8.68 -8.59
C THR A 28 7.46 9.11 -7.90
N GLU A 29 8.13 10.18 -8.36
CA GLU A 29 9.49 10.52 -7.93
C GLU A 29 9.61 11.96 -7.41
N THR A 30 9.14 12.94 -8.19
CA THR A 30 9.39 14.36 -7.90
C THR A 30 8.67 14.79 -6.63
N TYR A 31 7.43 14.35 -6.40
CA TYR A 31 6.66 14.70 -5.20
C TYR A 31 7.38 14.29 -3.91
N ILE A 32 8.05 13.13 -3.88
CA ILE A 32 8.81 12.62 -2.72
C ILE A 32 9.89 13.63 -2.30
N THR A 33 10.57 14.24 -3.28
CA THR A 33 11.62 15.22 -3.00
C THR A 33 11.09 16.52 -2.38
N LEU A 34 9.83 16.87 -2.68
CA LEU A 34 9.14 18.06 -2.15
C LEU A 34 8.61 17.85 -0.73
N CYS A 35 8.28 16.62 -0.35
CA CYS A 35 7.78 16.30 0.98
C CYS A 35 8.77 16.69 2.09
N GLN A 36 8.24 17.37 3.12
CA GLN A 36 8.92 17.66 4.38
C GLN A 36 7.89 17.61 5.52
N GLY A 37 8.04 16.63 6.43
CA GLY A 37 7.28 16.46 7.68
C GLY A 37 5.75 16.46 7.55
N ARG A 38 5.04 17.33 8.30
CA ARG A 38 3.58 17.34 8.48
C ARG A 38 2.74 17.59 7.21
N LEU A 39 3.33 18.03 6.10
CA LEU A 39 2.61 18.07 4.81
C LEU A 39 2.60 16.66 4.23
N ASP A 40 1.48 15.97 4.45
CA ASP A 40 1.22 14.61 3.97
C ASP A 40 1.52 14.48 2.46
N ALA A 41 2.22 13.39 2.12
CA ALA A 41 2.51 12.94 0.76
C ALA A 41 1.27 12.96 -0.15
N HIS A 42 0.09 12.66 0.38
CA HIS A 42 -1.19 12.75 -0.34
C HIS A 42 -1.42 14.12 -1.00
N HIS A 43 -1.00 15.22 -0.36
CA HIS A 43 -1.19 16.56 -0.93
C HIS A 43 -0.35 16.77 -2.19
N PHE A 44 0.94 16.42 -2.15
CA PHE A 44 1.82 16.57 -3.30
C PHE A 44 1.58 15.50 -4.38
N GLN A 45 1.18 14.29 -4.01
CA GLN A 45 0.99 13.16 -4.93
C GLN A 45 -0.40 13.10 -5.58
N VAL A 46 -1.45 13.49 -4.85
CA VAL A 46 -2.86 13.34 -5.29
C VAL A 46 -3.55 14.68 -5.46
N VAL A 47 -3.54 15.53 -4.43
CA VAL A 47 -4.33 16.79 -4.43
C VAL A 47 -3.79 17.78 -5.46
N VAL A 48 -2.48 18.08 -5.45
CA VAL A 48 -1.90 19.04 -6.40
C VAL A 48 -2.03 18.57 -7.86
N PRO A 49 -1.74 17.30 -8.21
CA PRO A 49 -2.01 16.78 -9.56
C PRO A 49 -3.48 16.84 -9.98
N ARG A 50 -4.42 16.52 -9.08
CA ARG A 50 -5.88 16.65 -9.32
C ARG A 50 -6.29 18.10 -9.62
N ILE A 51 -5.70 19.07 -8.92
CA ILE A 51 -5.94 20.50 -9.21
C ILE A 51 -5.25 20.91 -10.52
N ALA A 52 -4.06 20.38 -10.80
CA ALA A 52 -3.25 20.70 -11.98
C ALA A 52 -3.93 20.29 -13.29
N VAL A 53 -4.51 19.09 -13.37
CA VAL A 53 -5.20 18.63 -14.61
C VAL A 53 -6.40 19.51 -15.00
N SER A 54 -6.96 20.28 -14.06
CA SER A 54 -8.02 21.27 -14.30
C SER A 54 -7.49 22.67 -14.65
N HIS A 55 -6.19 22.93 -14.50
CA HIS A 55 -5.58 24.26 -14.61
C HIS A 55 -4.27 24.22 -15.41
N ALA A 56 -4.35 24.49 -16.72
CA ALA A 56 -3.23 24.35 -17.65
C ALA A 56 -1.91 25.05 -17.21
N PHE A 57 -1.99 26.22 -16.57
CA PHE A 57 -0.81 26.94 -16.08
C PHE A 57 -0.12 26.20 -14.90
N LEU A 58 -0.90 25.58 -14.01
CA LEU A 58 -0.40 24.78 -12.90
C LEU A 58 0.18 23.46 -13.43
N LEU A 59 -0.51 22.80 -14.38
CA LEU A 59 0.01 21.61 -15.07
C LEU A 59 1.35 21.90 -15.73
N ASP A 60 1.45 22.99 -16.50
CA ASP A 60 2.72 23.38 -17.14
C ASP A 60 3.83 23.64 -16.09
N SER A 61 3.53 24.26 -14.93
CA SER A 61 4.54 24.43 -13.88
C SER A 61 4.97 23.11 -13.21
N LEU A 62 4.05 22.15 -13.06
CA LEU A 62 4.31 20.81 -12.54
C LEU A 62 5.19 19.99 -13.50
N LEU A 63 4.88 20.04 -14.81
CA LEU A 63 5.67 19.40 -15.86
C LEU A 63 7.07 20.02 -15.98
N GLY A 64 7.18 21.35 -15.84
CA GLY A 64 8.46 22.06 -15.79
C GLY A 64 9.34 21.63 -14.62
N LEU A 65 8.77 21.54 -13.42
CA LEU A 65 9.46 21.08 -12.21
C LEU A 65 9.91 19.61 -12.32
N SER A 66 9.06 18.74 -12.86
CA SER A 66 9.37 17.33 -13.14
C SER A 66 10.51 17.16 -14.15
N ALA A 67 10.51 17.95 -15.22
CA ALA A 67 11.60 17.96 -16.21
C ALA A 67 12.91 18.45 -15.59
N LEU A 68 12.86 19.43 -14.69
CA LEU A 68 14.04 19.93 -13.98
C LEU A 68 14.60 18.91 -12.97
N HIS A 69 13.73 18.12 -12.35
CA HIS A 69 14.13 16.98 -11.52
C HIS A 69 14.78 15.86 -12.37
N LEU A 70 14.24 15.55 -13.56
CA LEU A 70 14.90 14.65 -14.50
C LEU A 70 16.26 15.16 -14.96
N ALA A 71 16.42 16.47 -15.19
CA ALA A 71 17.71 17.09 -15.51
C ALA A 71 18.74 16.97 -14.38
N TYR A 72 18.29 16.99 -13.12
CA TYR A 72 19.13 16.73 -11.95
C TYR A 72 19.61 15.27 -11.89
N LEU A 73 18.71 14.31 -12.08
CA LEU A 73 19.01 12.88 -12.03
C LEU A 73 19.88 12.42 -13.22
N ASN A 74 19.64 12.95 -14.42
CA ASN A 74 20.27 12.51 -15.66
C ASN A 74 21.44 13.42 -16.08
N THR A 75 22.52 13.43 -15.30
CA THR A 75 23.68 14.32 -15.52
C THR A 75 24.33 14.22 -16.90
N HIS A 76 24.18 13.08 -17.60
CA HIS A 76 24.68 12.86 -18.96
C HIS A 76 23.79 13.41 -20.08
N ASP A 77 22.51 13.66 -19.82
CA ASP A 77 21.50 14.17 -20.76
C ASP A 77 20.76 15.40 -20.18
N ASN A 78 21.41 16.11 -19.25
CA ASN A 78 20.76 17.19 -18.50
C ASN A 78 20.25 18.33 -19.41
N ARG A 79 20.91 18.55 -20.55
CA ARG A 79 20.57 19.63 -21.49
C ARG A 79 19.20 19.46 -22.14
N SER A 80 18.81 18.25 -22.55
CA SER A 80 17.51 18.03 -23.19
C SER A 80 16.38 18.26 -22.18
N TRP A 81 16.54 17.75 -20.96
CA TRP A 81 15.60 17.96 -19.85
C TRP A 81 15.54 19.42 -19.39
N LEU A 82 16.65 20.18 -19.41
CA LEU A 82 16.66 21.63 -19.18
C LEU A 82 15.89 22.40 -20.25
N GLU A 83 16.06 22.06 -21.53
CA GLU A 83 15.32 22.68 -22.64
C GLU A 83 13.80 22.38 -22.52
N ILE A 84 13.43 21.18 -22.08
CA ILE A 84 12.04 20.78 -21.78
C ILE A 84 11.49 21.51 -20.55
N ALA A 85 12.27 21.62 -19.46
CA ALA A 85 11.88 22.38 -18.27
C ALA A 85 11.60 23.84 -18.62
N LEU A 86 12.47 24.47 -19.42
CA LEU A 86 12.27 25.83 -19.93
C LEU A 86 11.03 25.95 -20.84
N LYS A 87 10.73 24.95 -21.70
CA LYS A 87 9.51 24.92 -22.54
C LYS A 87 8.26 25.04 -21.67
N TYR A 88 8.12 24.19 -20.65
CA TYR A 88 6.95 24.16 -19.78
C TYR A 88 6.92 25.34 -18.79
N GLN A 89 8.05 25.74 -18.22
CA GLN A 89 8.14 26.92 -17.35
C GLN A 89 7.70 28.21 -18.06
N ASN A 90 8.10 28.42 -19.32
CA ASN A 90 7.69 29.58 -20.10
C ASN A 90 6.19 29.55 -20.46
N ARG A 91 5.63 28.36 -20.77
CA ARG A 91 4.17 28.20 -20.95
C ARG A 91 3.42 28.57 -19.67
N ALA A 92 3.86 28.02 -18.52
CA ALA A 92 3.29 28.29 -17.20
C ALA A 92 3.28 29.79 -16.87
N CYS A 93 4.44 30.47 -16.94
CA CYS A 93 4.54 31.90 -16.64
C CYS A 93 3.66 32.77 -17.57
N SER A 94 3.60 32.44 -18.87
CA SER A 94 2.78 33.16 -19.85
C SER A 94 1.28 33.02 -19.60
N ALA A 95 0.83 31.83 -19.20
CA ALA A 95 -0.56 31.58 -18.83
C ALA A 95 -0.90 32.18 -17.45
N PHE A 96 -0.03 32.00 -16.46
CA PHE A 96 -0.17 32.52 -15.09
C PHE A 96 -0.29 34.05 -15.06
N THR A 97 0.46 34.78 -15.91
CA THR A 97 0.36 36.24 -16.05
C THR A 97 -1.06 36.70 -16.42
N ARG A 98 -1.82 35.90 -17.18
CA ARG A 98 -3.22 36.20 -17.53
C ARG A 98 -4.16 35.93 -16.37
N VAL A 99 -3.93 34.84 -15.62
CA VAL A 99 -4.70 34.49 -14.43
C VAL A 99 -4.56 35.56 -13.34
N LEU A 100 -3.35 36.10 -13.14
CA LEU A 100 -3.11 37.19 -12.20
C LEU A 100 -3.83 38.51 -12.56
N ALA A 101 -4.18 38.72 -13.83
CA ALA A 101 -4.97 39.88 -14.25
C ALA A 101 -6.47 39.74 -13.96
N GLU A 102 -6.97 38.51 -13.83
CA GLU A 102 -8.38 38.14 -13.62
C GLU A 102 -8.51 37.13 -12.45
N MET A 103 -8.02 37.54 -11.27
CA MET A 103 -8.08 36.73 -10.07
C MET A 103 -9.52 36.48 -9.59
N THR A 104 -9.85 35.21 -9.33
CA THR A 104 -11.15 34.75 -8.81
C THR A 104 -10.94 33.80 -7.63
N PRO A 105 -11.95 33.54 -6.79
CA PRO A 105 -11.83 32.55 -5.71
C PRO A 105 -11.46 31.15 -6.22
N GLU A 106 -11.96 30.76 -7.39
CA GLU A 106 -11.72 29.45 -8.01
C GLU A 106 -10.27 29.28 -8.48
N ASN A 107 -9.67 30.32 -9.08
CA ASN A 107 -8.30 30.26 -9.58
C ASN A 107 -7.22 30.59 -8.53
N CYS A 108 -7.61 31.09 -7.34
CA CYS A 108 -6.69 31.54 -6.29
C CYS A 108 -5.80 30.42 -5.71
N ALA A 109 -6.39 29.28 -5.36
CA ALA A 109 -5.66 28.11 -4.85
C ALA A 109 -4.69 27.50 -5.90
N PRO A 110 -5.11 27.24 -7.16
CA PRO A 110 -4.19 26.82 -8.23
C PRO A 110 -3.11 27.86 -8.55
N ALA A 111 -3.44 29.15 -8.52
CA ALA A 111 -2.49 30.25 -8.71
C ALA A 111 -1.37 30.21 -7.67
N PHE A 112 -1.72 30.04 -6.39
CA PHE A 112 -0.76 29.91 -5.30
C PHE A 112 0.18 28.69 -5.48
N LEU A 113 -0.35 27.51 -5.81
CA LEU A 113 0.46 26.31 -6.07
C LEU A 113 1.43 26.50 -7.24
N CYS A 114 0.98 27.08 -8.35
CA CYS A 114 1.81 27.34 -9.52
C CYS A 114 2.97 28.28 -9.16
N SER A 115 2.68 29.26 -8.31
CA SER A 115 3.64 30.24 -7.82
C SER A 115 4.78 29.61 -6.99
N ILE A 116 4.49 28.55 -6.25
CA ILE A 116 5.49 27.77 -5.48
C ILE A 116 6.35 26.92 -6.42
N PHE A 117 5.76 26.29 -7.44
CA PHE A 117 6.54 25.56 -8.44
C PHE A 117 7.44 26.48 -9.27
N ILE A 118 6.97 27.70 -9.57
CA ILE A 118 7.83 28.74 -10.18
C ILE A 118 9.02 29.10 -9.28
N MET A 119 8.80 29.27 -7.97
CA MET A 119 9.86 29.50 -6.99
C MET A 119 10.88 28.36 -6.97
N LEU A 120 10.43 27.11 -6.82
CA LEU A 120 11.30 25.94 -6.73
C LEU A 120 12.11 25.72 -8.01
N CYS A 121 11.52 25.96 -9.19
CA CYS A 121 12.25 25.94 -10.44
C CYS A 121 13.33 27.05 -10.49
N ALA A 122 13.03 28.26 -10.02
CA ALA A 122 13.99 29.37 -10.01
C ALA A 122 15.18 29.11 -9.06
N THR A 123 14.96 28.49 -7.90
CA THR A 123 16.06 28.10 -6.99
C THR A 123 16.85 26.90 -7.50
N ALA A 124 16.17 25.93 -8.12
CA ALA A 124 16.80 24.71 -8.62
C ALA A 124 17.66 24.93 -9.86
N TYR A 125 17.25 25.81 -10.78
CA TYR A 125 17.88 25.93 -12.09
C TYR A 125 19.40 26.24 -12.02
N PRO A 126 19.90 27.17 -11.17
CA PRO A 126 21.35 27.39 -10.96
C PRO A 126 22.10 26.24 -10.27
N CYS A 127 21.39 25.31 -9.60
CA CYS A 127 21.96 24.14 -8.93
C CYS A 127 22.07 22.93 -9.87
N VAL A 128 21.14 22.82 -10.82
CA VAL A 128 21.06 21.73 -11.82
C VAL A 128 21.93 22.01 -13.04
N THR A 129 22.00 23.26 -13.53
CA THR A 129 22.85 23.63 -14.68
C THR A 129 24.34 23.54 -14.39
N GLN A 130 24.75 23.59 -13.11
CA GLN A 130 26.15 23.67 -12.66
C GLN A 130 26.94 24.77 -13.39
N ASP A 131 26.29 25.91 -13.62
CA ASP A 131 26.90 26.99 -14.40
C ASP A 131 28.20 27.48 -13.73
N LYS A 132 29.27 27.55 -14.53
CA LYS A 132 30.60 28.00 -14.13
C LYS A 132 30.75 29.52 -14.22
N HIS A 133 29.73 30.24 -14.67
CA HIS A 133 29.67 31.69 -14.62
C HIS A 133 29.61 32.22 -13.17
N THR A 134 29.95 33.49 -13.01
CA THR A 134 30.02 34.19 -11.71
C THR A 134 28.66 34.17 -11.00
N PHE A 135 28.57 33.39 -9.92
CA PHE A 135 27.38 33.33 -9.07
C PHE A 135 27.27 34.60 -8.22
N GLU A 136 26.44 35.53 -8.66
CA GLU A 136 26.11 36.79 -7.97
C GLU A 136 24.89 36.58 -7.07
N PRO A 137 25.06 36.36 -5.74
CA PRO A 137 23.97 35.84 -4.91
C PRO A 137 22.86 36.86 -4.72
N LEU A 138 23.20 38.15 -4.65
CA LEU A 138 22.23 39.23 -4.53
C LEU A 138 21.36 39.35 -5.79
N SER A 139 21.94 39.18 -6.99
CA SER A 139 21.19 39.22 -8.25
C SER A 139 20.15 38.10 -8.29
N HIS A 140 20.54 36.87 -7.96
CA HIS A 140 19.60 35.74 -7.91
C HIS A 140 18.51 35.92 -6.84
N VAL A 141 18.82 36.47 -5.67
CA VAL A 141 17.83 36.79 -4.64
C VAL A 141 16.83 37.83 -5.12
N LEU A 142 17.27 38.84 -5.89
CA LEU A 142 16.40 39.84 -6.50
C LEU A 142 15.56 39.28 -7.66
N GLU A 143 16.11 38.37 -8.46
CA GLU A 143 15.37 37.63 -9.51
C GLU A 143 14.26 36.77 -8.90
N ILE A 144 14.58 35.97 -7.87
CA ILE A 144 13.63 35.17 -7.08
C ILE A 144 12.53 36.08 -6.53
N ARG A 145 12.90 37.17 -5.83
CA ARG A 145 11.95 38.18 -5.33
C ARG A 145 11.04 38.73 -6.44
N GLN A 146 11.59 39.09 -7.61
CA GLN A 146 10.82 39.66 -8.71
C GLN A 146 9.85 38.66 -9.35
N LEU A 147 10.25 37.39 -9.48
CA LEU A 147 9.41 36.30 -10.00
C LEU A 147 8.25 35.95 -9.05
N ILE A 148 8.39 36.23 -7.76
CA ILE A 148 7.56 35.67 -6.67
C ILE A 148 6.85 36.79 -5.85
N ALA A 149 7.05 38.07 -6.19
CA ALA A 149 6.39 39.19 -5.50
C ALA A 149 4.84 39.11 -5.53
N GLY A 150 4.26 38.52 -6.58
CA GLY A 150 2.82 38.23 -6.66
C GLY A 150 2.34 37.15 -5.69
N CYS A 151 3.24 36.29 -5.19
CA CYS A 151 2.89 35.15 -4.34
C CYS A 151 2.58 35.58 -2.90
N ALA A 152 3.25 36.62 -2.39
CA ALA A 152 2.88 37.25 -1.11
C ALA A 152 1.45 37.78 -1.14
N PHE A 153 1.07 38.47 -2.23
CA PHE A 153 -0.30 38.92 -2.47
C PHE A 153 -1.29 37.74 -2.53
N LEU A 154 -0.97 36.66 -3.26
CA LEU A 154 -1.81 35.45 -3.30
C LEU A 154 -1.97 34.80 -1.91
N PHE A 155 -0.92 34.78 -1.10
CA PHE A 155 -0.95 34.22 0.26
C PHE A 155 -1.80 35.07 1.21
N GLU A 156 -1.72 36.41 1.12
CA GLU A 156 -2.63 37.31 1.85
C GLU A 156 -4.08 37.13 1.43
N GLN A 157 -4.36 36.99 0.12
CA GLN A 157 -5.72 36.74 -0.39
C GLN A 157 -6.27 35.39 0.11
N LEU A 158 -5.47 34.31 0.07
CA LEU A 158 -5.86 33.01 0.62
C LEU A 158 -6.11 33.03 2.13
N SER A 159 -5.34 33.82 2.87
CA SER A 159 -5.49 33.97 4.32
C SER A 159 -6.70 34.82 4.71
N GLY A 160 -7.14 35.75 3.84
CA GLY A 160 -8.29 36.62 4.04
C GLY A 160 -9.64 36.04 3.59
N MET A 161 -9.63 35.00 2.76
CA MET A 161 -10.85 34.27 2.35
C MET A 161 -11.14 33.12 3.33
N GLU A 162 -12.40 32.89 3.70
CA GLU A 162 -12.83 31.69 4.47
C GLU A 162 -12.80 30.39 3.61
N TYR A 163 -11.70 30.14 2.90
CA TYR A 163 -11.60 29.04 1.94
C TYR A 163 -11.29 27.70 2.64
N ARG A 164 -12.33 27.05 3.17
CA ARG A 164 -12.27 25.69 3.72
C ARG A 164 -12.29 24.61 2.62
N GLY A 165 -11.29 24.61 1.74
CA GLY A 165 -11.12 23.62 0.67
C GLY A 165 -9.92 22.68 0.88
N ASP A 166 -9.57 21.93 -0.16
CA ASP A 166 -8.49 20.91 -0.20
C ASP A 166 -7.09 21.39 0.24
N LEU A 167 -6.85 22.72 0.31
CA LEU A 167 -5.60 23.31 0.81
C LEU A 167 -5.60 23.61 2.31
N GLN A 168 -6.59 23.15 3.08
CA GLN A 168 -6.64 23.43 4.52
C GLN A 168 -5.40 22.91 5.28
N GLY A 169 -4.75 21.85 4.80
CA GLY A 169 -3.48 21.34 5.33
C GLY A 169 -2.29 22.30 5.14
N TRP A 170 -2.33 23.15 4.11
CA TRP A 170 -1.30 24.16 3.83
C TRP A 170 -1.45 25.45 4.64
N LEU A 171 -2.65 25.74 5.16
CA LEU A 171 -2.98 27.01 5.83
C LEU A 171 -3.08 26.88 7.37
N LYS A 172 -3.02 25.66 7.93
CA LYS A 172 -3.14 25.40 9.38
C LYS A 172 -1.78 25.39 10.08
N TYR A 173 -1.34 26.55 10.57
CA TYR A 173 -0.23 26.65 11.50
C TYR A 173 -0.70 26.45 12.95
N LYS A 174 -0.24 25.38 13.63
CA LYS A 174 -0.38 25.21 15.09
C LYS A 174 0.96 25.47 15.76
N ASP A 175 1.04 26.49 16.62
CA ASP A 175 2.30 26.92 17.27
C ASP A 175 2.84 25.96 18.36
N GLY A 176 2.25 24.78 18.57
CA GLY A 176 2.40 24.00 19.81
C GLY A 176 3.40 22.83 19.83
N GLU A 177 3.95 22.43 18.69
CA GLU A 177 4.77 21.20 18.60
C GLU A 177 5.92 21.37 17.59
N VAL A 178 7.06 21.88 18.06
CA VAL A 178 8.37 21.77 17.40
C VAL A 178 9.30 21.15 18.43
N ASP A 179 9.79 19.95 18.16
CA ASP A 179 10.76 19.27 19.04
C ASP A 179 12.12 19.97 18.92
N GLN A 180 12.72 20.37 20.05
CA GLN A 180 13.85 21.32 20.08
C GLN A 180 15.19 20.67 20.41
N ASP A 181 15.23 19.41 20.81
CA ASP A 181 16.45 18.79 21.32
C ASP A 181 17.36 18.25 20.21
N GLY A 182 18.64 18.62 20.27
CA GLY A 182 19.74 18.00 19.52
C GLY A 182 19.97 18.46 18.06
N ASN A 183 19.18 19.42 17.55
CA ASN A 183 19.13 19.72 16.11
C ASN A 183 20.01 20.93 15.69
N PRO A 184 20.77 20.91 14.57
CA PRO A 184 21.57 22.05 14.06
C PRO A 184 20.87 23.41 13.97
N TYR A 185 19.54 23.47 13.93
CA TYR A 185 18.77 24.72 13.96
C TYR A 185 18.99 25.52 15.26
N HIS A 186 19.34 24.89 16.38
CA HIS A 186 19.60 25.61 17.64
C HIS A 186 20.81 26.56 17.52
N ALA A 187 21.90 26.10 16.90
CA ALA A 187 23.15 26.86 16.78
C ALA A 187 23.00 28.12 15.91
N ILE A 188 22.20 28.05 14.83
CA ILE A 188 21.88 29.21 14.00
C ILE A 188 20.96 30.19 14.72
N MET A 189 19.99 29.71 15.51
CA MET A 189 19.12 30.58 16.31
C MET A 189 19.91 31.34 17.40
N GLU A 190 20.81 30.66 18.12
CA GLU A 190 21.71 31.34 19.05
C GLU A 190 22.61 32.38 18.36
N SER A 191 23.17 32.05 17.19
CA SER A 191 24.01 32.99 16.44
C SER A 191 23.22 34.20 15.99
N LEU A 192 21.98 33.99 15.53
CA LEU A 192 21.09 35.05 15.11
C LEU A 192 20.72 35.95 16.31
N GLN A 193 20.49 35.39 17.50
CA GLN A 193 20.30 36.18 18.73
C GLN A 193 21.54 37.03 19.07
N ARG A 194 22.76 36.44 19.01
CA ARG A 194 24.01 37.19 19.20
C ARG A 194 24.20 38.32 18.17
N VAL A 195 23.68 38.17 16.94
CA VAL A 195 23.65 39.24 15.92
C VAL A 195 22.71 40.38 16.34
N GLN A 196 21.53 40.06 16.90
CA GLN A 196 20.59 41.06 17.42
C GLN A 196 21.21 41.90 18.51
N ASP A 197 21.81 41.26 19.51
CA ASP A 197 22.42 41.94 20.65
C ASP A 197 23.56 42.86 20.18
N LYS A 198 24.39 42.38 19.26
CA LYS A 198 25.47 43.16 18.63
C LYS A 198 24.93 44.38 17.88
N PHE A 199 24.00 44.23 16.94
CA PHE A 199 23.51 45.41 16.19
C PHE A 199 22.72 46.36 17.08
N THR A 200 21.91 45.88 18.02
CA THR A 200 21.16 46.72 18.96
C THR A 200 22.10 47.61 19.78
N SER A 201 23.25 47.06 20.19
CA SER A 201 24.29 47.83 20.93
C SER A 201 25.01 48.89 20.09
N LEU A 202 25.07 48.74 18.76
CA LEU A 202 25.72 49.71 17.86
C LEU A 202 24.88 50.97 17.62
N GLY A 203 23.55 50.89 17.76
CA GLY A 203 22.63 51.98 17.45
C GLY A 203 22.67 52.41 15.96
N GLY A 204 22.32 53.65 15.67
CA GLY A 204 22.41 54.24 14.32
C GLY A 204 21.08 54.31 13.54
N PRO A 205 21.09 54.91 12.33
CA PRO A 205 19.88 55.25 11.57
C PRO A 205 19.16 54.02 10.98
N ASN A 206 19.86 52.92 10.78
CA ASN A 206 19.38 51.74 10.05
C ASN A 206 18.74 50.67 10.98
N GLN A 207 18.64 50.94 12.29
CA GLN A 207 18.17 49.97 13.30
C GLN A 207 16.84 49.29 12.95
N THR A 208 15.86 50.06 12.47
CA THR A 208 14.56 49.53 12.07
C THR A 208 14.67 48.54 10.89
N ALA A 209 15.56 48.79 9.93
CA ALA A 209 15.76 47.89 8.80
C ALA A 209 16.48 46.59 9.23
N TYR A 210 17.45 46.68 10.16
CA TYR A 210 18.12 45.51 10.73
C TYR A 210 17.14 44.65 11.54
N GLN A 211 16.37 45.26 12.45
CA GLN A 211 15.42 44.56 13.31
C GLN A 211 14.32 43.88 12.49
N ASN A 212 13.66 44.60 11.58
CA ASN A 212 12.61 44.01 10.72
C ASN A 212 13.13 42.80 9.92
N THR A 213 14.34 42.90 9.36
CA THR A 213 14.92 41.78 8.59
C THR A 213 15.32 40.61 9.48
N TRP A 214 15.80 40.90 10.70
CA TRP A 214 16.09 39.90 11.72
C TRP A 214 14.83 39.14 12.14
N ASP A 215 13.71 39.84 12.42
CA ASP A 215 12.45 39.21 12.85
C ASP A 215 11.92 38.22 11.80
N ILE A 216 11.98 38.62 10.53
CA ILE A 216 11.57 37.80 9.38
C ILE A 216 12.49 36.58 9.21
N LEU A 217 13.80 36.74 9.36
CA LEU A 217 14.76 35.63 9.28
C LEU A 217 14.62 34.67 10.47
N HIS A 218 14.42 35.21 11.67
CA HIS A 218 14.24 34.48 12.91
C HIS A 218 12.99 33.60 12.86
N GLU A 219 11.81 34.13 12.49
CA GLU A 219 10.60 33.30 12.37
C GLU A 219 10.71 32.26 11.24
N ALA A 220 11.40 32.56 10.13
CA ALA A 220 11.62 31.62 9.04
C ALA A 220 12.51 30.41 9.44
N ILE A 221 13.45 30.60 10.38
CA ILE A 221 14.33 29.55 10.91
C ILE A 221 13.68 28.83 12.11
N LYS A 222 13.05 29.58 13.02
CA LYS A 222 12.40 29.06 14.24
C LYS A 222 11.29 28.05 13.94
N ARG A 223 10.55 28.23 12.85
CA ARG A 223 9.44 27.36 12.43
C ARG A 223 9.86 26.26 11.47
N TRP A 224 11.16 25.94 11.41
CA TRP A 224 11.70 24.87 10.58
C TRP A 224 11.05 23.50 10.89
N PRO A 225 10.87 22.60 9.88
CA PRO A 225 11.07 22.81 8.44
C PRO A 225 9.90 23.53 7.75
N PHE A 226 8.77 23.69 8.45
CA PHE A 226 7.48 24.05 7.86
C PHE A 226 7.32 25.52 7.46
N GLY A 227 8.11 26.40 8.08
CA GLY A 227 7.98 27.84 7.90
C GLY A 227 6.78 28.44 8.62
N GLY A 228 6.69 29.77 8.57
CA GLY A 228 5.60 30.53 9.19
C GLY A 228 4.58 31.05 8.18
N PRO A 229 3.70 31.98 8.61
CA PRO A 229 2.82 32.72 7.71
C PRO A 229 3.59 33.57 6.67
N ASN A 230 4.90 33.80 6.86
CA ASN A 230 5.76 34.46 5.88
C ASN A 230 6.55 33.45 5.02
N GLY A 231 6.21 32.15 5.11
CA GLY A 231 6.94 31.03 4.53
C GLY A 231 8.13 30.54 5.36
N GLY A 232 8.85 29.56 4.84
CA GLY A 232 10.12 29.05 5.40
C GLY A 232 11.34 29.74 4.79
N ILE A 233 12.55 29.23 5.07
CA ILE A 233 13.81 29.88 4.64
C ILE A 233 13.88 30.15 3.13
N ILE A 234 13.34 29.27 2.28
CA ILE A 234 13.31 29.47 0.81
C ILE A 234 12.52 30.73 0.42
N ALA A 235 11.44 31.03 1.14
CA ALA A 235 10.54 32.16 0.89
C ALA A 235 11.05 33.50 1.47
N TRP A 236 12.14 33.49 2.26
CA TRP A 236 12.67 34.70 2.91
C TRP A 236 12.94 35.89 1.96
N PRO A 237 13.48 35.74 0.73
CA PRO A 237 13.67 36.82 -0.24
C PRO A 237 12.41 37.62 -0.61
N ILE A 238 11.24 37.02 -0.48
CA ILE A 238 9.96 37.67 -0.78
C ILE A 238 9.70 38.82 0.23
N ASN A 239 10.13 38.63 1.48
CA ASN A 239 9.73 39.44 2.62
C ASN A 239 10.72 40.56 3.00
N ILE A 240 11.93 40.58 2.42
CA ILE A 240 12.94 41.60 2.74
C ILE A 240 12.50 43.01 2.28
N SER A 241 12.96 44.08 2.94
CA SER A 241 12.62 45.46 2.57
C SER A 241 13.55 46.04 1.50
N GLU A 242 13.08 47.08 0.79
CA GLU A 242 13.95 47.85 -0.12
C GLU A 242 15.09 48.55 0.63
N ASP A 243 14.87 48.97 1.88
CA ASP A 243 15.91 49.51 2.75
C ASP A 243 17.03 48.47 3.01
N TYR A 244 16.66 47.22 3.26
CA TYR A 244 17.62 46.13 3.42
C TYR A 244 18.37 45.82 2.12
N ILE A 245 17.69 45.86 0.97
CA ILE A 245 18.34 45.72 -0.35
C ILE A 245 19.33 46.87 -0.59
N ALA A 246 19.01 48.11 -0.19
CA ALA A 246 19.92 49.24 -0.25
C ALA A 246 21.15 49.03 0.64
N LEU A 247 20.97 48.50 1.86
CA LEU A 247 22.06 48.17 2.79
C LEU A 247 23.01 47.10 2.23
N LEU A 248 22.48 46.04 1.61
CA LEU A 248 23.31 45.04 0.93
C LEU A 248 24.10 45.65 -0.24
N LYS A 249 23.46 46.50 -1.06
CA LYS A 249 24.11 47.21 -2.17
C LYS A 249 25.15 48.23 -1.72
N SER A 250 25.01 48.82 -0.54
CA SER A 250 25.99 49.74 0.05
C SER A 250 27.13 49.05 0.81
N GLY A 251 27.14 47.71 0.88
CA GLY A 251 28.15 46.95 1.63
C GLY A 251 28.01 47.03 3.14
N ASP A 252 26.81 47.28 3.67
CA ASP A 252 26.56 47.34 5.11
C ASP A 252 26.86 45.98 5.79
N TRP A 253 27.67 46.00 6.84
CA TRP A 253 28.13 44.78 7.50
C TRP A 253 27.04 44.06 8.31
N VAL A 254 26.05 44.77 8.88
CA VAL A 254 24.92 44.11 9.56
C VAL A 254 24.04 43.44 8.51
N GLY A 255 23.78 44.13 7.40
CA GLY A 255 23.10 43.58 6.24
C GLY A 255 23.76 42.30 5.73
N ARG A 256 25.08 42.36 5.44
CA ARG A 256 25.85 41.20 5.01
C ARG A 256 25.82 40.05 6.02
N VAL A 257 25.94 40.32 7.33
CA VAL A 257 25.89 39.27 8.36
C VAL A 257 24.52 38.58 8.42
N LEU A 258 23.40 39.32 8.30
CA LEU A 258 22.06 38.72 8.19
C LEU A 258 21.93 37.88 6.91
N PHE A 259 22.48 38.35 5.79
CA PHE A 259 22.49 37.62 4.52
C PHE A 259 23.32 36.33 4.56
N LEU A 260 24.43 36.32 5.32
CA LEU A 260 25.20 35.10 5.59
C LEU A 260 24.41 34.09 6.43
N HIS A 261 23.61 34.53 7.41
CA HIS A 261 22.74 33.62 8.19
C HIS A 261 21.62 33.03 7.33
N TYR A 262 21.06 33.78 6.38
CA TYR A 262 20.19 33.24 5.34
C TYR A 262 20.90 32.16 4.50
N GLY A 263 22.17 32.38 4.12
CA GLY A 263 23.02 31.38 3.48
C GLY A 263 23.21 30.10 4.31
N VAL A 264 23.45 30.22 5.63
CA VAL A 264 23.54 29.06 6.54
C VAL A 264 22.19 28.33 6.60
N GLY A 265 21.08 29.04 6.74
CA GLY A 265 19.73 28.45 6.76
C GLY A 265 19.40 27.65 5.49
N LEU A 266 19.84 28.12 4.32
CA LEU A 266 19.72 27.37 3.07
C LEU A 266 20.71 26.21 2.96
N HIS A 267 21.90 26.31 3.55
CA HIS A 267 22.82 25.18 3.61
C HIS A 267 22.26 24.02 4.44
N LEU A 268 21.37 24.29 5.40
CA LEU A 268 20.67 23.22 6.13
C LEU A 268 19.71 22.42 5.22
N LEU A 269 19.19 23.02 4.13
CA LEU A 269 18.43 22.36 3.04
C LEU A 269 19.31 21.69 1.96
N SER A 270 20.62 21.56 2.16
CA SER A 270 21.55 21.07 1.12
C SER A 270 21.32 19.63 0.63
N ASP A 271 20.55 18.84 1.37
CA ASP A 271 20.05 17.52 0.94
C ASP A 271 18.99 17.61 -0.17
N LYS A 272 18.28 18.74 -0.28
CA LYS A 272 17.27 18.97 -1.32
C LYS A 272 17.93 19.42 -2.61
N TRP A 273 17.68 18.68 -3.70
CA TRP A 273 18.28 18.92 -5.02
C TRP A 273 18.04 20.32 -5.58
N PHE A 274 16.92 20.95 -5.20
CA PHE A 274 16.54 22.30 -5.59
C PHE A 274 17.19 23.43 -4.77
N VAL A 275 18.07 23.10 -3.80
CA VAL A 275 18.89 24.05 -3.04
C VAL A 275 20.38 23.66 -3.03
N ARG A 276 20.70 22.38 -2.79
CA ARG A 276 22.04 21.79 -2.94
C ARG A 276 23.17 22.63 -2.31
N ASP A 277 24.04 23.23 -3.12
CA ASP A 277 25.23 23.97 -2.69
C ASP A 277 25.01 25.49 -2.59
N TRP A 278 23.80 25.99 -2.87
CA TRP A 278 23.48 27.41 -3.01
C TRP A 278 23.82 28.23 -1.75
N GLY A 279 23.50 27.73 -0.56
CA GLY A 279 23.84 28.39 0.71
C GLY A 279 25.34 28.55 0.94
N ARG A 280 26.13 27.54 0.53
CA ARG A 280 27.60 27.59 0.58
C ARG A 280 28.16 28.54 -0.49
N ARG A 281 27.65 28.49 -1.73
CA ARG A 281 28.03 29.41 -2.81
C ARG A 281 27.76 30.88 -2.44
N LEU A 282 26.65 31.16 -1.74
CA LEU A 282 26.34 32.50 -1.22
C LEU A 282 27.41 32.96 -0.23
N ILE A 283 27.72 32.15 0.77
CA ILE A 283 28.72 32.47 1.79
C ILE A 283 30.12 32.61 1.18
N GLU A 284 30.47 31.76 0.21
CA GLU A 284 31.73 31.84 -0.53
C GLU A 284 31.83 33.15 -1.33
N THR A 285 30.84 33.52 -2.16
CA THR A 285 30.93 34.78 -2.94
C THR A 285 30.89 36.02 -2.04
N VAL A 286 30.02 36.07 -1.04
CA VAL A 286 29.89 37.24 -0.13
C VAL A 286 31.16 37.48 0.71
N LEU A 287 32.00 36.45 0.88
CA LEU A 287 33.25 36.50 1.65
C LEU A 287 34.51 36.39 0.77
N GLN A 288 34.37 36.36 -0.57
CA GLN A 288 35.48 36.40 -1.54
C GLN A 288 35.97 37.83 -1.83
N SER A 289 35.17 38.86 -1.54
CA SER A 289 35.64 40.25 -1.58
C SER A 289 36.72 40.48 -0.52
N GLU A 290 37.91 40.95 -0.92
CA GLU A 290 39.05 41.28 -0.03
C GLU A 290 38.80 42.55 0.82
N GLU A 291 37.69 42.60 1.55
CA GLU A 291 37.33 43.68 2.45
C GLU A 291 37.66 43.33 3.91
N ASP A 292 38.23 44.30 4.66
CA ASP A 292 38.55 44.16 6.07
C ASP A 292 37.30 43.93 6.93
N ILE A 293 37.11 42.68 7.41
CA ILE A 293 36.02 42.31 8.32
C ILE A 293 36.14 43.10 9.63
N PRO A 294 35.13 43.88 10.04
CA PRO A 294 35.15 44.60 11.31
C PRO A 294 35.30 43.64 12.50
N PRO A 295 36.17 43.94 13.51
CA PRO A 295 36.46 43.04 14.63
C PRO A 295 35.23 42.50 15.39
N ILE A 296 34.14 43.28 15.45
CA ILE A 296 32.88 42.88 16.10
C ILE A 296 32.18 41.69 15.40
N TRP A 297 32.43 41.51 14.10
CA TRP A 297 31.83 40.45 13.27
C TRP A 297 32.77 39.27 12.98
N THR A 298 34.07 39.35 13.30
CA THR A 298 35.06 38.31 12.98
C THR A 298 34.67 36.92 13.49
N GLU A 299 34.23 36.82 14.75
CA GLU A 299 33.74 35.60 15.36
C GLU A 299 32.48 35.05 14.64
N THR A 300 31.50 35.93 14.42
CA THR A 300 30.23 35.58 13.78
C THR A 300 30.43 35.10 12.34
N ILE A 301 31.32 35.75 11.58
CA ILE A 301 31.64 35.35 10.20
C ILE A 301 32.44 34.04 10.18
N THR A 302 33.40 33.87 11.10
CA THR A 302 34.10 32.58 11.27
C THR A 302 33.10 31.45 11.53
N TRP A 303 32.14 31.66 12.42
CA TRP A 303 31.05 30.70 12.67
C TRP A 303 30.21 30.43 11.41
N THR A 304 29.81 31.44 10.61
CA THR A 304 29.05 31.19 9.36
C THR A 304 29.84 30.37 8.32
N LYS A 305 31.17 30.54 8.26
CA LYS A 305 32.04 29.69 7.45
C LYS A 305 32.06 28.27 8.02
N GLU A 306 32.38 28.10 9.29
CA GLU A 306 32.44 26.78 9.93
C GLU A 306 31.11 26.02 9.80
N ALA A 307 29.96 26.67 10.00
CA ALA A 307 28.62 26.10 9.85
C ALA A 307 28.29 25.60 8.44
N THR A 308 29.10 25.93 7.42
CA THR A 308 28.94 25.45 6.04
C THR A 308 30.16 24.70 5.47
N TYR A 309 31.23 24.59 6.27
CA TYR A 309 32.43 23.77 5.98
C TYR A 309 32.59 22.56 6.91
N GLN A 310 31.90 22.51 8.05
CA GLN A 310 31.77 21.30 8.85
C GLN A 310 31.06 20.24 8.00
N PRO A 311 31.65 19.05 7.74
CA PRO A 311 30.86 17.96 7.20
C PRO A 311 29.72 17.67 8.18
N LYS A 312 28.48 17.55 7.69
CA LYS A 312 27.36 17.06 8.52
C LYS A 312 27.87 15.82 9.24
N LYS A 313 27.98 15.86 10.58
CA LYS A 313 28.12 14.63 11.36
C LYS A 313 26.91 13.79 10.99
N SER A 314 27.16 12.64 10.38
CA SER A 314 26.12 11.64 10.26
C SER A 314 25.67 11.30 11.69
N SER A 315 24.40 11.60 11.98
CA SER A 315 23.54 10.61 12.65
C SER A 315 23.90 9.26 12.05
N SER A 316 24.11 8.23 12.86
CA SER A 316 24.56 6.90 12.42
C SER A 316 23.48 6.11 11.64
N GLN A 317 22.67 6.82 10.84
CA GLN A 317 21.54 6.37 10.03
C GLN A 317 21.51 7.03 8.63
N ASP A 318 22.31 8.07 8.34
CA ASP A 318 22.27 8.81 7.05
C ASP A 318 23.50 8.60 6.14
N ALA A 319 24.35 7.61 6.41
CA ALA A 319 25.65 7.45 5.73
C ALA A 319 25.66 6.56 4.47
N GLU A 320 24.57 5.86 4.13
CA GLU A 320 24.53 4.89 3.01
C GLU A 320 23.38 5.13 2.00
N LYS A 321 23.27 6.35 1.45
CA LYS A 321 22.52 6.59 0.19
C LYS A 321 23.27 7.53 -0.78
N GLN A 322 24.24 6.97 -1.50
CA GLN A 322 24.60 7.39 -2.87
C GLN A 322 24.89 6.14 -3.73
N PRO A 323 24.72 6.23 -5.07
CA PRO A 323 24.43 5.05 -5.89
C PRO A 323 25.65 4.17 -6.17
N LEU A 324 25.45 2.85 -6.10
CA LEU A 324 26.40 1.83 -6.56
C LEU A 324 26.44 1.78 -8.09
N LEU A 325 27.24 2.66 -8.69
CA LEU A 325 27.91 2.42 -9.96
C LEU A 325 29.41 2.63 -9.76
N GLU A 326 30.21 1.71 -10.32
CA GLU A 326 31.68 1.69 -10.28
C GLU A 326 32.38 1.29 -8.96
N THR A 327 32.48 -0.02 -8.70
CA THR A 327 33.82 -0.65 -8.54
C THR A 327 33.81 -2.09 -9.08
N TRP A 328 34.26 -2.27 -10.32
CA TRP A 328 35.00 -3.48 -10.71
C TRP A 328 36.46 -3.07 -10.97
N GLU A 329 37.34 -3.79 -10.28
CA GLU A 329 38.73 -3.51 -9.92
C GLU A 329 39.69 -3.17 -11.06
N THR A 330 40.76 -2.41 -10.74
CA THR A 330 42.06 -2.43 -11.43
C THR A 330 43.19 -2.14 -10.42
N PRO A 331 44.49 -2.44 -10.69
CA PRO A 331 45.06 -3.36 -11.69
C PRO A 331 46.20 -4.26 -11.14
N ALA A 332 46.16 -5.59 -11.33
CA ALA A 332 47.36 -6.42 -11.15
C ALA A 332 47.34 -7.79 -11.88
N GLU A 333 47.29 -7.83 -13.21
CA GLU A 333 48.07 -8.81 -14.01
C GLU A 333 48.07 -8.47 -15.51
N ARG A 334 49.19 -7.92 -16.00
CA ARG A 334 49.41 -7.62 -17.41
C ARG A 334 50.48 -8.55 -17.97
N SER A 335 50.11 -9.75 -18.41
CA SER A 335 50.93 -10.51 -19.36
C SER A 335 50.13 -11.52 -20.20
N GLN A 336 50.61 -11.71 -21.43
CA GLN A 336 50.14 -12.64 -22.48
C GLN A 336 48.95 -12.18 -23.35
N TRP A 337 49.11 -12.45 -24.65
CA TRP A 337 48.14 -12.31 -25.75
C TRP A 337 47.89 -10.91 -26.36
N THR A 338 48.98 -10.18 -26.65
CA THR A 338 49.07 -9.43 -27.93
C THR A 338 50.38 -9.73 -28.65
N LEU A 339 50.32 -10.68 -29.57
CA LEU A 339 51.24 -10.82 -30.70
C LEU A 339 50.45 -11.34 -31.90
N LEU A 340 50.09 -10.45 -32.81
CA LEU A 340 50.28 -10.61 -34.26
C LEU A 340 49.93 -9.31 -35.00
N HIS A 341 50.65 -9.06 -36.09
CA HIS A 341 50.75 -7.74 -36.71
C HIS A 341 49.58 -7.40 -37.66
N ASP A 342 49.12 -6.16 -37.52
CA ASP A 342 49.14 -5.14 -38.58
C ASP A 342 49.50 -5.61 -40.01
N LYS A 343 48.53 -5.53 -40.93
CA LYS A 343 48.68 -4.87 -42.25
C LYS A 343 47.37 -4.85 -43.06
N ARG A 344 47.06 -3.69 -43.65
CA ARG A 344 46.04 -3.54 -44.71
C ARG A 344 46.52 -4.23 -46.01
N PRO A 345 45.59 -4.61 -46.89
CA PRO A 345 45.63 -4.00 -48.22
C PRO A 345 44.25 -3.57 -48.76
N SER A 346 44.29 -2.76 -49.82
CA SER A 346 43.14 -2.21 -50.54
C SER A 346 42.83 -2.95 -51.84
N ALA A 347 41.55 -2.99 -52.20
CA ALA A 347 40.99 -2.98 -53.56
C ALA A 347 41.26 -4.15 -54.55
N SER A 348 40.23 -4.34 -55.40
CA SER A 348 40.17 -5.08 -56.69
C SER A 348 39.79 -6.57 -56.70
N THR A 349 39.07 -6.96 -57.77
CA THR A 349 38.69 -8.33 -58.17
C THR A 349 37.66 -9.01 -57.25
N MET A 350 36.35 -8.72 -57.33
CA MET A 350 35.42 -8.82 -58.48
C MET A 350 35.20 -10.26 -59.00
N SER A 351 33.92 -10.67 -59.04
CA SER A 351 33.39 -11.95 -59.56
C SER A 351 33.62 -13.23 -58.71
N ARG A 352 32.61 -13.59 -57.89
CA ARG A 352 32.06 -14.97 -57.74
C ARG A 352 30.89 -15.11 -56.76
N LEU A 353 30.49 -14.06 -56.04
CA LEU A 353 29.33 -14.08 -55.11
C LEU A 353 27.98 -13.62 -55.71
N ALA A 354 27.83 -13.58 -57.04
CA ALA A 354 26.65 -13.00 -57.70
C ALA A 354 25.53 -14.02 -58.06
N LYS A 355 25.48 -15.20 -57.43
CA LYS A 355 24.50 -16.27 -57.76
C LYS A 355 23.76 -16.90 -56.58
N PHE A 356 24.02 -16.51 -55.33
CA PHE A 356 23.28 -17.00 -54.16
C PHE A 356 22.25 -16.02 -53.59
N THR A 357 22.35 -14.72 -53.94
CA THR A 357 21.51 -13.66 -53.35
C THR A 357 20.14 -13.49 -54.01
N ILE A 358 19.89 -14.11 -55.17
CA ILE A 358 18.64 -13.92 -55.94
C ILE A 358 17.58 -14.98 -55.56
N LEU A 359 18.00 -16.14 -55.05
CA LEU A 359 17.08 -17.20 -54.62
C LEU A 359 16.56 -16.99 -53.18
N SER A 360 17.37 -16.39 -52.31
CA SER A 360 16.97 -16.04 -50.93
C SER A 360 15.98 -14.87 -50.88
N THR A 361 16.12 -13.88 -51.78
CA THR A 361 15.19 -12.73 -51.82
C THR A 361 13.80 -13.10 -52.33
N LEU A 362 13.67 -14.02 -53.30
CA LEU A 362 12.34 -14.43 -53.79
C LEU A 362 11.57 -15.30 -52.80
N LEU A 363 12.25 -16.15 -52.03
CA LEU A 363 11.59 -17.00 -51.03
C LEU A 363 11.00 -16.19 -49.86
N LEU A 364 11.71 -15.15 -49.39
CA LEU A 364 11.19 -14.27 -48.33
C LEU A 364 9.94 -13.48 -48.78
N THR A 365 9.86 -13.06 -50.04
CA THR A 365 8.66 -12.35 -50.56
C THR A 365 7.44 -13.24 -50.75
N ILE A 366 7.59 -14.57 -50.86
CA ILE A 366 6.43 -15.48 -50.98
C ILE A 366 5.90 -15.88 -49.60
N ILE A 367 6.78 -16.05 -48.60
CA ILE A 367 6.38 -16.34 -47.22
C ILE A 367 5.65 -15.15 -46.57
N THR A 368 6.00 -13.92 -46.94
CA THR A 368 5.36 -12.69 -46.41
C THR A 368 3.99 -12.35 -47.00
N ILE A 369 3.51 -13.08 -48.02
CA ILE A 369 2.22 -12.77 -48.69
C ILE A 369 1.11 -13.80 -48.35
N HIS A 370 1.44 -14.93 -47.70
CA HIS A 370 0.46 -16.01 -47.45
C HIS A 370 0.38 -16.56 -46.00
N LEU A 371 0.96 -15.89 -45.00
CA LEU A 371 0.60 -16.11 -43.58
C LEU A 371 0.25 -14.80 -42.83
N PRO A 372 -0.99 -14.30 -42.95
CA PRO A 372 -1.57 -13.37 -41.98
C PRO A 372 -2.40 -14.14 -40.93
N SER A 373 -1.75 -15.03 -40.18
CA SER A 373 -2.28 -15.64 -38.95
C SER A 373 -1.13 -16.25 -38.13
N VAL A 374 -1.17 -16.06 -36.81
CA VAL A 374 -0.13 -16.47 -35.83
C VAL A 374 1.18 -15.67 -35.91
N LEU A 375 1.16 -14.43 -35.40
CA LEU A 375 2.23 -13.77 -34.63
C LEU A 375 1.79 -12.32 -34.24
N THR A 376 0.70 -12.22 -33.48
CA THR A 376 0.34 -11.00 -32.75
C THR A 376 0.92 -11.09 -31.34
N SER A 377 1.44 -9.99 -30.79
CA SER A 377 1.81 -9.98 -29.36
C SER A 377 0.53 -10.09 -28.50
N PRO A 378 0.63 -10.55 -27.23
CA PRO A 378 -0.53 -10.54 -26.33
C PRO A 378 -1.17 -9.15 -26.17
N LEU A 379 -0.37 -8.08 -26.25
CA LEU A 379 -0.86 -6.69 -26.22
C LEU A 379 -1.72 -6.33 -27.45
N ASP A 380 -1.37 -6.81 -28.65
CA ASP A 380 -2.13 -6.51 -29.88
C ASP A 380 -3.50 -7.19 -29.89
N PHE A 381 -3.64 -8.31 -29.18
CA PHE A 381 -4.94 -8.97 -29.01
C PHE A 381 -5.84 -8.20 -28.02
N ALA A 382 -5.25 -7.64 -26.95
CA ALA A 382 -5.95 -6.80 -25.98
C ALA A 382 -6.43 -5.47 -26.61
N THR A 383 -5.58 -4.77 -27.37
CA THR A 383 -5.97 -3.49 -28.01
C THR A 383 -7.11 -3.66 -29.00
N SER A 384 -7.20 -4.79 -29.70
CA SER A 384 -8.32 -5.09 -30.62
C SER A 384 -9.69 -5.25 -29.92
N ARG A 385 -9.72 -5.45 -28.59
CA ARG A 385 -10.96 -5.50 -27.79
C ARG A 385 -11.27 -4.18 -27.07
N LEU A 386 -10.33 -3.24 -26.96
CA LEU A 386 -10.59 -1.93 -26.33
C LEU A 386 -11.63 -1.10 -27.09
N ASP A 387 -11.76 -1.28 -28.41
CA ASP A 387 -12.85 -0.68 -29.21
C ASP A 387 -14.25 -1.24 -28.88
N GLY A 388 -14.33 -2.33 -28.09
CA GLY A 388 -15.58 -2.92 -27.59
C GLY A 388 -15.84 -2.72 -26.09
N ALA A 389 -14.82 -2.39 -25.30
CA ALA A 389 -14.85 -2.34 -23.84
C ALA A 389 -15.50 -1.06 -23.25
N SER A 390 -16.77 -0.86 -23.59
CA SER A 390 -17.79 -0.08 -22.87
C SER A 390 -17.57 1.41 -22.52
N LYS A 391 -18.60 2.19 -22.82
CA LYS A 391 -18.84 3.60 -22.45
C LYS A 391 -19.17 3.80 -20.96
N LEU A 392 -18.61 3.00 -20.05
CA LEU A 392 -18.88 3.13 -18.62
C LEU A 392 -18.13 4.33 -18.03
N GLU A 393 -18.83 5.06 -17.16
CA GLU A 393 -18.28 6.17 -16.37
C GLU A 393 -17.33 5.64 -15.28
N ASP A 394 -16.47 6.52 -14.77
CA ASP A 394 -15.49 6.23 -13.72
C ASP A 394 -16.16 5.67 -12.44
N GLY A 395 -15.56 4.62 -11.86
CA GLY A 395 -16.06 3.95 -10.65
C GLY A 395 -17.24 2.99 -10.85
N LYS A 396 -17.53 2.58 -12.10
CA LYS A 396 -18.63 1.65 -12.47
C LYS A 396 -18.18 0.37 -13.18
N ARG A 397 -16.89 0.16 -13.38
CA ARG A 397 -16.30 -1.03 -14.01
C ARG A 397 -16.10 -2.16 -13.01
N GLY A 398 -15.69 -1.84 -11.79
CA GLY A 398 -15.53 -2.80 -10.71
C GLY A 398 -14.83 -2.22 -9.49
N ALA A 399 -14.61 -3.06 -8.49
CA ALA A 399 -13.90 -2.72 -7.28
C ALA A 399 -13.23 -3.94 -6.63
N VAL A 400 -12.16 -3.67 -5.89
CA VAL A 400 -11.40 -4.66 -5.12
C VAL A 400 -11.04 -4.07 -3.75
N ALA A 401 -11.20 -4.86 -2.70
CA ALA A 401 -10.79 -4.52 -1.34
C ALA A 401 -10.04 -5.70 -0.70
N SER A 402 -8.90 -5.41 -0.07
CA SER A 402 -8.02 -6.42 0.53
C SER A 402 -7.14 -5.79 1.63
N GLU A 403 -6.52 -6.64 2.44
CA GLU A 403 -5.54 -6.25 3.46
C GLU A 403 -4.31 -5.50 2.90
N SER A 404 -4.14 -5.43 1.57
CA SER A 404 -3.04 -4.77 0.89
C SER A 404 -3.54 -3.81 -0.19
N ALA A 405 -3.30 -2.51 0.00
CA ALA A 405 -3.59 -1.49 -1.00
C ALA A 405 -2.82 -1.71 -2.32
N ILE A 406 -1.70 -2.46 -2.29
CA ILE A 406 -0.97 -2.86 -3.50
C ILE A 406 -1.78 -3.91 -4.27
N CYS A 407 -2.22 -4.99 -3.60
CA CYS A 407 -3.03 -6.04 -4.21
C CYS A 407 -4.37 -5.52 -4.72
N SER A 408 -5.07 -4.68 -3.96
CA SER A 408 -6.32 -4.06 -4.39
C SER A 408 -6.13 -3.18 -5.64
N ARG A 409 -4.99 -2.48 -5.76
CA ARG A 409 -4.66 -1.69 -6.96
C ARG A 409 -4.43 -2.58 -8.17
N HIS A 410 -3.62 -3.64 -8.06
CA HIS A 410 -3.42 -4.58 -9.16
C HIS A 410 -4.74 -5.20 -9.63
N GLY A 411 -5.61 -5.59 -8.69
CA GLY A 411 -6.95 -6.08 -9.02
C GLY A 411 -7.78 -5.06 -9.81
N THR A 412 -7.76 -3.78 -9.43
CA THR A 412 -8.42 -2.73 -10.21
C THR A 412 -7.74 -2.42 -11.55
N ASP A 413 -6.42 -2.57 -11.66
CA ASP A 413 -5.68 -2.41 -12.91
C ASP A 413 -6.01 -3.55 -13.89
N ILE A 414 -6.14 -4.79 -13.39
CA ILE A 414 -6.61 -5.95 -14.14
C ILE A 414 -8.04 -5.73 -14.67
N ILE A 415 -8.96 -5.20 -13.85
CA ILE A 415 -10.31 -4.82 -14.29
C ILE A 415 -10.24 -3.75 -15.39
N ASN A 416 -9.38 -2.74 -15.23
CA ASN A 416 -9.16 -1.70 -16.26
C ASN A 416 -8.55 -2.24 -17.57
N MET A 417 -7.79 -3.34 -17.51
CA MET A 417 -7.28 -4.05 -18.69
C MET A 417 -8.34 -4.93 -19.39
N GLY A 418 -9.58 -4.95 -18.89
CA GLY A 418 -10.67 -5.76 -19.42
C GLY A 418 -10.79 -7.15 -18.78
N GLY A 419 -10.13 -7.36 -17.65
CA GLY A 419 -10.42 -8.47 -16.74
C GLY A 419 -11.68 -8.25 -15.92
N ASN A 420 -12.04 -9.25 -15.12
CA ASN A 420 -13.23 -9.27 -14.29
C ASN A 420 -12.89 -9.59 -12.83
N ALA A 421 -13.89 -9.72 -11.96
CA ALA A 421 -13.68 -9.95 -10.52
C ALA A 421 -12.91 -11.25 -10.20
N ALA A 422 -12.94 -12.26 -11.07
CA ALA A 422 -12.16 -13.49 -10.92
C ALA A 422 -10.69 -13.32 -11.35
N ASP A 423 -10.43 -12.47 -12.34
CA ASP A 423 -9.07 -12.09 -12.73
C ASP A 423 -8.39 -11.18 -11.69
N ALA A 424 -9.19 -10.47 -10.88
CA ALA A 424 -8.74 -9.39 -10.00
C ALA A 424 -8.28 -9.80 -8.59
N LEU A 425 -8.22 -11.11 -8.27
CA LEU A 425 -7.86 -11.59 -6.94
C LEU A 425 -6.33 -11.68 -6.74
N GLU A 426 -5.81 -10.86 -5.83
CA GLU A 426 -4.44 -10.98 -5.30
C GLU A 426 -4.44 -10.86 -3.76
N GLY A 427 -3.53 -11.56 -3.08
CA GLY A 427 -3.43 -11.60 -1.62
C GLY A 427 -2.01 -11.38 -1.09
N MET A 428 -1.90 -10.96 0.17
CA MET A 428 -0.64 -10.64 0.86
C MET A 428 -0.69 -11.02 2.35
N TYR A 429 0.45 -10.90 3.04
CA TYR A 429 0.66 -11.15 4.48
C TYR A 429 0.34 -12.58 4.94
N HIS A 430 -0.91 -12.84 5.36
CA HIS A 430 -1.35 -14.14 5.87
C HIS A 430 -1.72 -15.13 4.76
N SER A 431 -1.57 -14.75 3.49
CA SER A 431 -1.92 -15.57 2.32
C SER A 431 -0.71 -15.92 1.46
N GLY A 432 -0.81 -17.03 0.74
CA GLY A 432 0.16 -17.39 -0.29
C GLY A 432 -0.07 -18.79 -0.85
N ILE A 433 0.60 -19.09 -1.97
CA ILE A 433 0.39 -20.36 -2.71
C ILE A 433 0.73 -21.63 -1.91
N GLY A 434 1.41 -21.50 -0.76
CA GLY A 434 1.67 -22.60 0.19
C GLY A 434 0.56 -22.82 1.24
N GLY A 435 -0.60 -22.18 1.09
CA GLY A 435 -1.78 -22.33 1.96
C GLY A 435 -3.07 -22.67 1.20
N GLY A 436 -4.21 -22.15 1.66
CA GLY A 436 -5.54 -22.46 1.13
C GLY A 436 -6.67 -21.65 1.78
N GLY A 437 -7.93 -22.06 1.57
CA GLY A 437 -9.08 -21.28 2.04
C GLY A 437 -10.40 -21.53 1.32
N PHE A 438 -11.25 -20.50 1.27
CA PHE A 438 -12.63 -20.57 0.76
C PHE A 438 -13.00 -19.33 -0.06
N MET A 439 -13.68 -19.54 -1.19
CA MET A 439 -14.30 -18.48 -2.00
C MET A 439 -15.81 -18.71 -2.09
N LEU A 440 -16.58 -17.64 -1.85
CA LEU A 440 -17.97 -17.54 -2.26
C LEU A 440 -18.04 -16.73 -3.56
N VAL A 441 -18.49 -17.35 -4.64
CA VAL A 441 -18.67 -16.71 -5.95
C VAL A 441 -20.15 -16.56 -6.23
N LYS A 442 -20.58 -15.37 -6.64
CA LYS A 442 -21.89 -15.09 -7.24
C LYS A 442 -21.70 -14.75 -8.71
N THR A 443 -22.33 -15.47 -9.61
CA THR A 443 -22.27 -15.21 -11.06
C THR A 443 -23.21 -14.07 -11.48
N PRO A 444 -23.03 -13.46 -12.66
CA PRO A 444 -23.95 -12.46 -13.22
C PRO A 444 -25.40 -12.94 -13.30
N GLU A 445 -25.62 -14.23 -13.59
CA GLU A 445 -26.93 -14.88 -13.71
C GLU A 445 -27.63 -15.06 -12.35
N GLY A 446 -26.97 -14.73 -11.24
CA GLY A 446 -27.50 -14.87 -9.89
C GLY A 446 -27.36 -16.29 -9.31
N THR A 447 -26.51 -17.13 -9.90
CA THR A 447 -26.12 -18.41 -9.28
C THR A 447 -24.96 -18.23 -8.32
N PHE A 448 -24.84 -19.11 -7.33
CA PHE A 448 -23.77 -19.09 -6.34
C PHE A 448 -22.98 -20.40 -6.32
N GLU A 449 -21.70 -20.29 -5.99
CA GLU A 449 -20.79 -21.42 -5.82
C GLU A 449 -19.87 -21.20 -4.62
N ALA A 450 -19.73 -22.22 -3.76
CA ALA A 450 -18.69 -22.27 -2.74
C ALA A 450 -17.51 -23.12 -3.23
N ILE A 451 -16.36 -22.49 -3.44
CA ILE A 451 -15.11 -23.17 -3.78
C ILE A 451 -14.32 -23.35 -2.48
N ASP A 452 -14.23 -24.60 -2.01
CA ASP A 452 -13.37 -25.02 -0.91
C ASP A 452 -12.03 -25.50 -1.49
N PHE A 453 -11.02 -24.66 -1.30
CA PHE A 453 -9.61 -24.96 -1.57
C PHE A 453 -8.82 -25.00 -0.26
N ARG A 454 -9.48 -25.45 0.82
CA ARG A 454 -8.86 -25.69 2.12
C ARG A 454 -7.84 -26.82 2.01
N GLU A 455 -6.77 -26.69 2.77
CA GLU A 455 -5.72 -27.68 2.81
C GLU A 455 -6.23 -29.01 3.37
N THR A 456 -5.67 -30.11 2.87
CA THR A 456 -5.97 -31.46 3.37
C THR A 456 -4.80 -32.00 4.17
N ALA A 457 -5.08 -32.70 5.26
CA ALA A 457 -4.07 -33.46 5.99
C ALA A 457 -3.40 -34.50 5.06
N PRO A 458 -2.06 -34.66 5.08
CA PRO A 458 -1.37 -35.67 4.26
C PRO A 458 -1.88 -37.09 4.50
N ALA A 459 -1.69 -38.00 3.54
CA ALA A 459 -2.13 -39.39 3.62
C ALA A 459 -1.52 -40.16 4.82
N ALA A 460 -0.36 -39.71 5.30
CA ALA A 460 0.32 -40.24 6.48
C ALA A 460 -0.13 -39.63 7.82
N ALA A 461 -1.09 -38.69 7.82
CA ALA A 461 -1.63 -38.10 9.05
C ALA A 461 -2.55 -39.07 9.80
N PHE A 462 -2.59 -39.00 11.13
CA PHE A 462 -3.42 -39.87 11.96
C PHE A 462 -3.90 -39.16 13.23
N GLN A 463 -4.96 -39.69 13.84
CA GLN A 463 -5.75 -38.99 14.86
C GLN A 463 -4.91 -38.43 16.03
N ASP A 464 -4.01 -39.26 16.57
CA ASP A 464 -3.23 -39.04 17.79
C ASP A 464 -1.80 -38.50 17.52
N MET A 465 -1.49 -38.08 16.29
CA MET A 465 -0.13 -37.71 15.87
C MET A 465 0.49 -36.54 16.66
N PHE A 466 -0.33 -35.70 17.29
CA PHE A 466 0.11 -34.57 18.12
C PHE A 466 -0.18 -34.72 19.62
N GLU A 467 -0.80 -35.82 20.07
CA GLU A 467 -1.21 -36.01 21.49
C GLU A 467 -0.01 -35.86 22.45
N ASN A 468 1.17 -36.33 22.04
CA ASN A 468 2.40 -36.25 22.83
C ASN A 468 3.22 -34.96 22.59
N ASN A 469 2.86 -34.14 21.61
CA ASN A 469 3.57 -32.90 21.27
C ASN A 469 2.70 -31.95 20.42
N THR A 470 1.81 -31.20 21.06
CA THR A 470 0.92 -30.24 20.38
C THR A 470 1.67 -29.16 19.61
N LYS A 471 2.88 -28.77 20.05
CA LYS A 471 3.72 -27.76 19.35
C LYS A 471 4.15 -28.18 17.93
N ALA A 472 4.10 -29.47 17.60
CA ALA A 472 4.38 -29.96 16.25
C ALA A 472 3.22 -29.73 15.25
N ALA A 473 2.03 -29.35 15.73
CA ALA A 473 0.93 -28.88 14.88
C ALA A 473 1.13 -27.42 14.44
N VAL A 474 1.84 -26.64 15.25
CA VAL A 474 2.12 -25.20 15.04
C VAL A 474 3.31 -24.94 14.12
N SER A 475 4.37 -25.76 14.20
CA SER A 475 5.66 -25.47 13.55
C SER A 475 6.42 -26.69 13.05
N GLY A 476 7.24 -26.48 12.02
CA GLY A 476 7.96 -27.55 11.31
C GLY A 476 7.10 -28.28 10.28
N GLY A 477 7.68 -29.23 9.55
CA GLY A 477 7.03 -29.87 8.41
C GLY A 477 5.82 -30.76 8.74
N LEU A 478 5.62 -31.15 10.01
CA LEU A 478 4.40 -31.86 10.44
C LEU A 478 3.17 -30.94 10.49
N ALA A 479 3.39 -29.64 10.70
CA ALA A 479 2.34 -28.63 10.76
C ALA A 479 1.73 -28.35 9.37
N SER A 480 2.49 -28.58 8.30
CA SER A 480 2.09 -28.24 6.94
C SER A 480 1.13 -29.27 6.33
N ALA A 481 -0.10 -28.83 6.09
CA ALA A 481 -1.10 -29.52 5.29
C ALA A 481 -0.89 -29.25 3.78
N VAL A 482 -1.52 -30.05 2.93
CA VAL A 482 -1.34 -30.01 1.46
C VAL A 482 -1.94 -28.72 0.89
N PRO A 483 -1.16 -27.82 0.26
CA PRO A 483 -1.64 -26.49 -0.15
C PRO A 483 -2.71 -26.52 -1.25
N GLY A 484 -3.80 -25.78 -1.06
CA GLY A 484 -4.93 -25.69 -2.00
C GLY A 484 -5.04 -24.40 -2.81
N GLU A 485 -4.42 -23.30 -2.35
CA GLU A 485 -4.56 -21.94 -2.90
C GLU A 485 -4.49 -21.89 -4.44
N LEU A 486 -3.44 -22.44 -5.03
CA LEU A 486 -3.21 -22.33 -6.47
C LEU A 486 -4.17 -23.19 -7.31
N ARG A 487 -4.69 -24.30 -6.75
CA ARG A 487 -5.80 -25.05 -7.36
C ARG A 487 -7.12 -24.30 -7.24
N GLY A 488 -7.36 -23.57 -6.15
CA GLY A 488 -8.50 -22.67 -5.98
C GLY A 488 -8.51 -21.56 -7.03
N LEU A 489 -7.45 -20.75 -7.07
CA LEU A 489 -7.28 -19.66 -8.04
C LEU A 489 -7.28 -20.19 -9.49
N GLY A 490 -6.62 -21.32 -9.75
CA GLY A 490 -6.61 -21.97 -11.07
C GLY A 490 -8.00 -22.42 -11.51
N TYR A 491 -8.79 -23.02 -10.63
CA TYR A 491 -10.19 -23.38 -10.91
C TYR A 491 -11.02 -22.14 -11.20
N LEU A 492 -10.96 -21.14 -10.32
CA LEU A 492 -11.70 -19.88 -10.44
C LEU A 492 -11.42 -19.20 -11.78
N HIS A 493 -10.15 -18.96 -12.11
CA HIS A 493 -9.75 -18.36 -13.37
C HIS A 493 -10.17 -19.22 -14.57
N SER A 494 -10.01 -20.56 -14.52
CA SER A 494 -10.38 -21.43 -15.65
C SER A 494 -11.87 -21.38 -16.02
N LYS A 495 -12.72 -21.05 -15.04
CA LYS A 495 -14.18 -21.06 -15.16
C LYS A 495 -14.79 -19.67 -15.35
N TYR A 496 -14.21 -18.66 -14.70
CA TYR A 496 -14.76 -17.30 -14.63
C TYR A 496 -13.84 -16.23 -15.21
N GLY A 497 -12.54 -16.46 -15.37
CA GLY A 497 -11.58 -15.44 -15.82
C GLY A 497 -11.78 -15.00 -17.27
N SER A 498 -11.49 -13.73 -17.56
CA SER A 498 -11.57 -13.11 -18.90
C SER A 498 -10.21 -12.92 -19.57
N LEU A 499 -9.12 -12.88 -18.79
CA LEU A 499 -7.76 -12.65 -19.29
C LEU A 499 -6.96 -13.95 -19.43
N PRO A 500 -5.76 -13.91 -20.06
CA PRO A 500 -4.81 -15.00 -19.98
C PRO A 500 -4.25 -15.13 -18.56
N TRP A 501 -4.08 -16.36 -18.07
CA TRP A 501 -3.52 -16.66 -16.75
C TRP A 501 -2.18 -15.96 -16.48
N SER A 502 -1.29 -15.92 -17.47
CA SER A 502 -0.01 -15.22 -17.36
C SER A 502 -0.14 -13.70 -17.23
N THR A 503 -1.23 -13.10 -17.71
CA THR A 503 -1.54 -11.67 -17.49
C THR A 503 -2.00 -11.42 -16.06
N VAL A 504 -2.81 -12.32 -15.50
CA VAL A 504 -3.31 -12.23 -14.12
C VAL A 504 -2.20 -12.44 -13.09
N VAL A 505 -1.24 -13.34 -13.32
CA VAL A 505 -0.12 -13.59 -12.39
C VAL A 505 1.00 -12.54 -12.51
N GLN A 506 1.01 -11.71 -13.56
CA GLN A 506 2.10 -10.78 -13.86
C GLN A 506 2.37 -9.71 -12.78
N PRO A 507 1.36 -9.04 -12.16
CA PRO A 507 1.64 -7.98 -11.17
C PRO A 507 2.28 -8.55 -9.90
N ALA A 508 1.85 -9.74 -9.46
CA ALA A 508 2.48 -10.48 -8.38
C ALA A 508 3.95 -10.87 -8.69
N ILE A 509 4.27 -11.27 -9.94
CA ILE A 509 5.66 -11.52 -10.37
C ILE A 509 6.50 -10.25 -10.27
N GLN A 510 5.99 -9.12 -10.78
CA GLN A 510 6.71 -7.84 -10.76
C GLN A 510 6.97 -7.38 -9.32
N THR A 511 5.94 -7.39 -8.49
CA THR A 511 6.02 -7.01 -7.07
C THR A 511 7.03 -7.86 -6.29
N ALA A 512 7.05 -9.19 -6.51
CA ALA A 512 8.04 -10.05 -5.87
C ALA A 512 9.47 -9.86 -6.43
N ARG A 513 9.63 -9.43 -7.68
CA ARG A 513 10.91 -9.29 -8.39
C ARG A 513 11.60 -7.96 -8.14
N GLU A 514 10.85 -6.89 -8.35
CA GLU A 514 11.27 -5.49 -8.30
C GLU A 514 11.19 -4.97 -6.86
N GLY A 515 10.22 -5.48 -6.10
CA GLY A 515 10.04 -5.23 -4.67
C GLY A 515 8.96 -4.20 -4.37
N TRP A 516 8.65 -4.06 -3.09
CA TRP A 516 7.77 -3.02 -2.57
C TRP A 516 8.34 -2.39 -1.30
N SER A 517 7.85 -1.21 -0.94
CA SER A 517 8.21 -0.55 0.32
C SER A 517 7.61 -1.32 1.49
N VAL A 518 8.43 -1.67 2.47
CA VAL A 518 8.00 -2.27 3.73
C VAL A 518 7.12 -1.28 4.48
N GLY A 519 5.84 -1.61 4.61
CA GLY A 519 4.81 -0.82 5.29
C GLY A 519 4.74 -1.09 6.80
N HIS A 520 3.81 -0.41 7.47
CA HIS A 520 3.67 -0.50 8.93
C HIS A 520 3.16 -1.88 9.35
N ASP A 521 2.25 -2.47 8.58
CA ASP A 521 1.67 -3.77 8.92
C ASP A 521 2.71 -4.88 8.74
N LEU A 522 3.56 -4.83 7.71
CA LEU A 522 4.65 -5.80 7.54
C LEU A 522 5.62 -5.77 8.72
N VAL A 523 6.00 -4.59 9.23
CA VAL A 523 6.85 -4.46 10.43
C VAL A 523 6.15 -5.03 11.66
N ARG A 524 4.85 -4.74 11.84
CA ARG A 524 4.03 -5.30 12.94
C ARG A 524 4.03 -6.84 12.88
N TYR A 525 3.79 -7.41 11.71
CA TYR A 525 3.73 -8.86 11.49
C TYR A 525 5.08 -9.55 11.66
N MET A 526 6.18 -8.97 11.17
CA MET A 526 7.53 -9.48 11.43
C MET A 526 7.90 -9.45 12.92
N ASN A 527 7.45 -8.45 13.68
CA ASN A 527 7.68 -8.39 15.13
C ASN A 527 6.80 -9.41 15.88
N ALA A 528 5.52 -9.52 15.55
CA ALA A 528 4.61 -10.46 16.19
C ALA A 528 4.98 -11.93 15.95
N ALA A 529 5.53 -12.27 14.77
CA ALA A 529 5.94 -13.64 14.44
C ALA A 529 7.22 -14.11 15.14
N VAL A 530 8.10 -13.16 15.46
CA VAL A 530 9.34 -13.41 16.23
C VAL A 530 9.02 -13.42 17.73
N GLY A 531 8.24 -12.46 18.21
CA GLY A 531 7.90 -12.35 19.64
C GLY A 531 9.16 -12.23 20.51
N ASP A 532 9.20 -13.02 21.59
CA ASP A 532 10.35 -13.14 22.50
C ASP A 532 11.30 -14.32 22.12
N ASP A 533 11.02 -15.04 21.03
CA ASP A 533 11.82 -16.19 20.57
C ASP A 533 13.04 -15.75 19.73
N GLU A 534 13.85 -16.72 19.29
CA GLU A 534 14.95 -16.49 18.34
C GLU A 534 14.43 -15.94 16.99
N ASP A 535 15.05 -14.84 16.52
CA ASP A 535 14.65 -14.13 15.30
C ASP A 535 14.98 -14.93 14.03
N PHE A 536 14.16 -15.93 13.73
CA PHE A 536 14.30 -16.79 12.55
C PHE A 536 14.34 -16.00 11.23
N LEU A 537 13.73 -14.81 11.16
CA LEU A 537 13.74 -13.97 9.96
C LEU A 537 15.14 -13.38 9.66
N SER A 538 16.01 -13.24 10.68
CA SER A 538 17.40 -12.83 10.50
C SER A 538 18.44 -13.94 10.71
N GLN A 539 18.11 -14.97 11.51
CA GLN A 539 19.06 -16.06 11.83
C GLN A 539 18.98 -17.26 10.89
N ASP A 540 17.83 -17.60 10.31
CA ASP A 540 17.75 -18.66 9.29
C ASP A 540 18.18 -18.08 7.92
N PRO A 541 19.25 -18.59 7.28
CA PRO A 541 19.72 -18.10 5.99
C PRO A 541 18.64 -18.15 4.88
N THR A 542 17.67 -19.05 5.00
CA THR A 542 16.57 -19.21 4.05
C THR A 542 15.65 -17.99 4.08
N TRP A 543 15.33 -17.52 5.27
CA TRP A 543 14.46 -16.38 5.54
C TRP A 543 15.20 -15.06 5.38
N ALA A 544 16.44 -14.97 5.89
CA ALA A 544 17.26 -13.76 5.86
C ALA A 544 17.52 -13.24 4.44
N LEU A 545 17.57 -14.11 3.42
CA LEU A 545 17.69 -13.72 2.01
C LEU A 545 16.55 -12.80 1.51
N ASP A 546 15.34 -12.96 2.06
CA ASP A 546 14.16 -12.18 1.68
C ASP A 546 13.87 -11.06 2.73
N PHE A 547 14.03 -11.36 4.03
CA PHE A 547 13.58 -10.51 5.15
C PHE A 547 14.69 -9.78 5.91
N ALA A 548 15.95 -10.18 5.76
CA ALA A 548 17.10 -9.57 6.42
C ALA A 548 18.39 -9.54 5.55
N PRO A 549 18.33 -9.11 4.28
CA PRO A 549 19.41 -9.32 3.30
C PRO A 549 20.72 -8.62 3.66
N ASN A 550 20.67 -7.58 4.51
CA ASN A 550 21.82 -6.83 5.01
C ASN A 550 22.24 -7.28 6.43
N GLY A 551 21.82 -8.46 6.89
CA GLY A 551 22.13 -9.00 8.23
C GLY A 551 21.28 -8.43 9.37
N THR A 552 20.30 -7.59 9.06
CA THR A 552 19.26 -7.07 9.98
C THR A 552 17.91 -7.10 9.26
N ARG A 553 16.82 -7.31 10.01
CA ARG A 553 15.45 -7.32 9.44
C ARG A 553 15.14 -5.99 8.76
N LEU A 554 14.47 -6.05 7.61
CA LEU A 554 14.04 -4.86 6.88
C LEU A 554 13.10 -3.99 7.73
N GLY A 555 13.36 -2.68 7.74
CA GLY A 555 12.59 -1.69 8.47
C GLY A 555 11.54 -0.97 7.63
N LEU A 556 10.76 -0.11 8.28
CA LEU A 556 9.76 0.74 7.62
C LEU A 556 10.43 1.60 6.53
N GLY A 557 9.93 1.51 5.30
CA GLY A 557 10.45 2.26 4.14
C GLY A 557 11.65 1.61 3.43
N ASP A 558 12.16 0.48 3.91
CA ASP A 558 13.10 -0.35 3.14
C ASP A 558 12.37 -1.06 1.98
N THR A 559 13.11 -1.52 0.97
CA THR A 559 12.54 -2.30 -0.14
C THR A 559 12.74 -3.79 0.11
N ILE A 560 11.63 -4.53 0.27
CA ILE A 560 11.65 -6.00 0.30
C ILE A 560 11.56 -6.56 -1.12
N THR A 561 12.34 -7.60 -1.42
CA THR A 561 12.24 -8.36 -2.68
C THR A 561 12.21 -9.86 -2.39
N ARG A 562 11.43 -10.62 -3.15
CA ARG A 562 11.31 -12.08 -3.03
C ARG A 562 11.62 -12.75 -4.37
N LYS A 563 12.85 -12.58 -4.84
CA LYS A 563 13.26 -12.90 -6.22
C LYS A 563 13.10 -14.39 -6.59
N ARG A 564 13.31 -15.30 -5.63
CA ARG A 564 13.04 -16.75 -5.78
C ARG A 564 11.55 -17.04 -5.97
N TYR A 565 10.71 -16.35 -5.20
CA TYR A 565 9.26 -16.43 -5.31
C TYR A 565 8.77 -15.88 -6.66
N ALA A 566 9.34 -14.78 -7.14
CA ALA A 566 9.04 -14.24 -8.47
C ALA A 566 9.39 -15.21 -9.62
N ALA A 567 10.50 -15.96 -9.52
CA ALA A 567 10.86 -16.99 -10.51
C ALA A 567 9.92 -18.22 -10.44
N THR A 568 9.42 -18.54 -9.23
CA THR A 568 8.41 -19.58 -9.02
C THR A 568 7.07 -19.18 -9.63
N LEU A 569 6.61 -17.95 -9.39
CA LEU A 569 5.40 -17.39 -10.01
C LEU A 569 5.53 -17.29 -11.54
N GLU A 570 6.71 -16.96 -12.07
CA GLU A 570 6.95 -16.93 -13.52
C GLU A 570 6.88 -18.34 -14.15
N THR A 571 7.36 -19.38 -13.47
CA THR A 571 7.11 -20.77 -13.88
C THR A 571 5.62 -21.08 -13.91
N ILE A 572 4.89 -20.73 -12.84
CA ILE A 572 3.43 -20.93 -12.71
C ILE A 572 2.63 -20.14 -13.76
N ALA A 573 3.07 -18.94 -14.15
CA ALA A 573 2.43 -18.15 -15.19
C ALA A 573 2.59 -18.78 -16.58
N ASN A 574 3.75 -19.38 -16.85
CA ASN A 574 4.08 -20.00 -18.15
C ASN A 574 3.54 -21.43 -18.32
N GLU A 575 3.61 -22.24 -17.26
CA GLU A 575 3.25 -23.67 -17.27
C GLU A 575 1.87 -23.95 -16.65
N GLY A 576 1.26 -22.96 -16.00
CA GLY A 576 -0.04 -23.05 -15.33
C GLY A 576 0.04 -23.60 -13.90
N PRO A 577 -1.12 -23.69 -13.20
CA PRO A 577 -1.19 -24.18 -11.82
C PRO A 577 -0.58 -25.57 -11.57
N ASP A 578 -0.62 -26.46 -12.57
CA ASP A 578 -0.10 -27.84 -12.44
C ASP A 578 1.41 -27.93 -12.18
N ALA A 579 2.18 -26.89 -12.53
CA ALA A 579 3.62 -26.83 -12.28
C ALA A 579 3.98 -26.77 -10.79
N PHE A 580 3.05 -26.34 -9.92
CA PHE A 580 3.23 -26.33 -8.47
C PHE A 580 3.06 -27.72 -7.85
N TYR A 581 2.11 -28.51 -8.38
CA TYR A 581 1.71 -29.83 -7.85
C TYR A 581 2.51 -30.99 -8.45
N SER A 582 3.41 -30.70 -9.39
CA SER A 582 4.25 -31.69 -10.07
C SER A 582 5.65 -31.13 -10.36
N GLY A 583 6.51 -31.91 -11.02
CA GLY A 583 7.80 -31.43 -11.50
C GLY A 583 8.79 -30.99 -10.41
N SER A 584 9.52 -29.91 -10.68
CA SER A 584 10.62 -29.41 -9.84
C SER A 584 10.14 -28.69 -8.58
N ILE A 585 9.11 -27.85 -8.67
CA ILE A 585 8.56 -27.09 -7.54
C ILE A 585 8.07 -28.06 -6.47
N ALA A 586 7.19 -29.00 -6.85
CA ALA A 586 6.68 -30.04 -5.95
C ALA A 586 7.82 -30.85 -5.30
N LYS A 587 8.85 -31.22 -6.07
CA LYS A 587 10.00 -31.95 -5.52
C LYS A 587 10.76 -31.14 -4.47
N THR A 588 11.14 -29.90 -4.76
CA THR A 588 11.85 -29.05 -3.80
C THR A 588 11.04 -28.79 -2.53
N MET A 589 9.71 -28.64 -2.68
CA MET A 589 8.79 -28.48 -1.56
C MET A 589 8.79 -29.71 -0.65
N ILE A 590 8.61 -30.91 -1.20
CA ILE A 590 8.59 -32.15 -0.44
C ILE A 590 9.96 -32.44 0.20
N ASP A 591 11.06 -32.24 -0.53
CA ASP A 591 12.42 -32.41 -0.01
C ASP A 591 12.66 -31.50 1.23
N ALA A 592 12.20 -30.24 1.20
CA ALA A 592 12.32 -29.30 2.30
C ALA A 592 11.35 -29.56 3.47
N VAL A 593 10.08 -29.90 3.19
CA VAL A 593 9.07 -30.26 4.21
C VAL A 593 9.51 -31.52 4.98
N GLN A 594 9.99 -32.56 4.29
CA GLN A 594 10.49 -33.78 4.92
C GLN A 594 11.78 -33.53 5.71
N LYS A 595 12.68 -32.67 5.22
CA LYS A 595 13.86 -32.22 5.98
C LYS A 595 13.47 -31.47 7.26
N ALA A 596 12.33 -30.77 7.26
CA ALA A 596 11.71 -30.16 8.44
C ALA A 596 10.85 -31.14 9.27
N ASN A 597 11.08 -32.46 9.15
CA ASN A 597 10.36 -33.54 9.85
C ASN A 597 8.90 -33.78 9.40
N GLY A 598 8.47 -33.22 8.27
CA GLY A 598 7.14 -33.45 7.70
C GLY A 598 6.94 -34.82 7.03
N THR A 599 5.67 -35.21 6.87
CA THR A 599 5.26 -36.50 6.29
C THR A 599 4.64 -36.40 4.90
N MET A 600 4.42 -35.19 4.38
CA MET A 600 3.85 -34.95 3.05
C MET A 600 4.72 -35.57 1.94
N THR A 601 4.07 -36.05 0.89
CA THR A 601 4.68 -36.70 -0.26
C THR A 601 4.29 -36.03 -1.59
N LEU A 602 4.98 -36.41 -2.67
CA LEU A 602 4.60 -35.98 -4.03
C LEU A 602 3.22 -36.50 -4.44
N GLU A 603 2.78 -37.64 -3.89
CA GLU A 603 1.46 -38.21 -4.16
C GLU A 603 0.35 -37.40 -3.48
N ASP A 604 0.60 -36.85 -2.29
CA ASP A 604 -0.33 -35.93 -1.62
C ASP A 604 -0.58 -34.66 -2.46
N LEU A 605 0.49 -34.03 -2.97
CA LEU A 605 0.39 -32.88 -3.87
C LEU A 605 -0.34 -33.23 -5.17
N ALA A 606 0.03 -34.34 -5.81
CA ALA A 606 -0.54 -34.74 -7.10
C ALA A 606 -2.04 -35.08 -7.01
N ASN A 607 -2.50 -35.61 -5.86
CA ASN A 607 -3.88 -36.01 -5.64
C ASN A 607 -4.77 -34.87 -5.07
N TYR A 608 -4.21 -33.71 -4.73
CA TYR A 608 -5.00 -32.59 -4.19
C TYR A 608 -6.03 -32.07 -5.20
N THR A 609 -7.27 -31.90 -4.73
CA THR A 609 -8.39 -31.33 -5.51
C THR A 609 -9.23 -30.38 -4.66
N VAL A 610 -9.75 -29.33 -5.30
CA VAL A 610 -10.76 -28.43 -4.70
C VAL A 610 -12.09 -29.15 -4.55
N ALA A 611 -12.85 -28.81 -3.52
CA ALA A 611 -14.23 -29.24 -3.33
C ALA A 611 -15.18 -28.12 -3.74
N ILE A 612 -16.23 -28.45 -4.49
CA ILE A 612 -17.32 -27.52 -4.79
C ILE A 612 -18.49 -27.87 -3.89
N ARG A 613 -18.99 -26.90 -3.12
CA ARG A 613 -20.02 -27.11 -2.09
C ARG A 613 -21.27 -26.29 -2.38
N ASN A 614 -22.41 -26.77 -1.89
CA ASN A 614 -23.68 -26.03 -1.94
C ASN A 614 -23.63 -24.88 -0.94
N VAL A 615 -24.02 -23.68 -1.35
CA VAL A 615 -24.12 -22.52 -0.45
C VAL A 615 -25.29 -22.64 0.50
N SER A 616 -25.25 -21.86 1.59
CA SER A 616 -26.37 -21.67 2.51
C SER A 616 -26.89 -20.24 2.40
N GLU A 617 -28.21 -20.07 2.53
CA GLU A 617 -28.89 -18.78 2.33
C GLU A 617 -29.95 -18.52 3.40
N ILE A 618 -30.15 -17.24 3.75
CA ILE A 618 -31.26 -16.77 4.59
C ILE A 618 -31.84 -15.48 4.00
N ASP A 619 -33.11 -15.22 4.30
CA ASP A 619 -33.68 -13.88 4.21
C ASP A 619 -33.42 -13.12 5.52
N TYR A 620 -32.94 -11.88 5.43
CA TYR A 620 -32.64 -11.00 6.56
C TYR A 620 -32.96 -9.55 6.20
N ARG A 621 -33.85 -8.90 6.96
CA ARG A 621 -34.21 -7.47 6.78
C ARG A 621 -34.62 -7.06 5.36
N GLY A 622 -35.17 -7.98 4.57
CA GLY A 622 -35.56 -7.73 3.17
C GLY A 622 -34.43 -7.87 2.14
N TYR A 623 -33.27 -8.38 2.57
CA TYR A 623 -32.17 -8.84 1.73
C TYR A 623 -32.04 -10.36 1.81
N ARG A 624 -31.32 -10.97 0.86
CA ARG A 624 -30.90 -12.37 0.94
C ARG A 624 -29.40 -12.44 1.15
N ILE A 625 -28.98 -13.14 2.19
CA ILE A 625 -27.57 -13.30 2.59
C ILE A 625 -27.16 -14.73 2.27
N THR A 626 -26.10 -14.86 1.49
CA THR A 626 -25.54 -16.15 1.07
C THR A 626 -24.13 -16.30 1.66
N SER A 627 -23.82 -17.49 2.18
CA SER A 627 -22.51 -17.83 2.75
C SER A 627 -22.17 -19.32 2.55
N THR A 628 -20.95 -19.70 2.93
CA THR A 628 -20.36 -21.03 2.73
C THR A 628 -20.77 -22.04 3.82
N PRO A 629 -20.87 -23.34 3.48
CA PRO A 629 -21.10 -24.42 4.44
C PRO A 629 -19.78 -24.85 5.12
N ALA A 630 -19.89 -25.82 6.03
CA ALA A 630 -18.77 -26.54 6.62
C ALA A 630 -17.85 -27.14 5.53
N PRO A 631 -16.51 -27.18 5.73
CA PRO A 631 -15.79 -26.85 6.96
C PRO A 631 -15.54 -25.35 7.19
N SER A 632 -16.14 -24.45 6.40
CA SER A 632 -16.19 -23.02 6.71
C SER A 632 -17.33 -22.70 7.69
N SER A 633 -17.22 -21.59 8.44
CA SER A 633 -18.20 -21.18 9.45
C SER A 633 -19.30 -20.22 8.92
N GLY A 634 -19.47 -20.08 7.60
CA GLY A 634 -20.53 -19.26 7.00
C GLY A 634 -21.94 -19.57 7.53
N ILE A 635 -22.26 -20.86 7.65
CA ILE A 635 -23.50 -21.37 8.26
C ILE A 635 -23.75 -20.87 9.69
N VAL A 636 -22.69 -20.59 10.46
CA VAL A 636 -22.80 -20.07 11.84
C VAL A 636 -23.24 -18.61 11.82
N ALA A 637 -22.64 -17.78 10.95
CA ALA A 637 -23.06 -16.39 10.80
C ALA A 637 -24.51 -16.27 10.30
N LEU A 638 -24.92 -17.14 9.38
CA LEU A 638 -26.30 -17.21 8.90
C LEU A 638 -27.28 -17.60 10.02
N ASN A 639 -26.93 -18.54 10.90
CA ASN A 639 -27.76 -18.88 12.07
C ASN A 639 -27.94 -17.66 12.99
N VAL A 640 -26.86 -16.97 13.36
CA VAL A 640 -26.91 -15.78 14.24
C VAL A 640 -27.78 -14.67 13.62
N LEU A 641 -27.53 -14.34 12.34
CA LEU A 641 -28.32 -13.33 11.63
C LEU A 641 -29.79 -13.74 11.54
N LYS A 642 -30.11 -15.02 11.26
CA LYS A 642 -31.49 -15.48 11.20
C LYS A 642 -32.20 -15.41 12.56
N VAL A 643 -31.52 -15.68 13.67
CA VAL A 643 -32.03 -15.45 15.04
C VAL A 643 -32.33 -13.97 15.27
N LEU A 644 -31.40 -13.08 14.95
CA LEU A 644 -31.57 -11.64 15.12
C LEU A 644 -32.70 -11.07 14.23
N GLY A 645 -32.86 -11.61 13.03
CA GLY A 645 -33.93 -11.24 12.09
C GLY A 645 -35.35 -11.50 12.61
N THR A 646 -35.49 -12.27 13.69
CA THR A 646 -36.79 -12.49 14.35
C THR A 646 -37.25 -11.32 15.24
N TYR A 647 -36.35 -10.40 15.62
CA TYR A 647 -36.66 -9.24 16.47
C TYR A 647 -36.98 -8.01 15.61
N ASP A 648 -38.14 -7.39 15.84
CA ASP A 648 -38.65 -6.30 14.99
C ASP A 648 -37.85 -5.00 15.11
N ASP A 649 -37.35 -4.69 16.30
CA ASP A 649 -36.59 -3.48 16.63
C ASP A 649 -35.26 -3.89 17.27
N LEU A 650 -34.18 -3.69 16.53
CA LEU A 650 -32.79 -3.88 16.98
C LEU A 650 -31.96 -2.67 16.54
N PHE A 651 -30.95 -2.33 17.35
CA PHE A 651 -29.95 -1.27 17.11
C PHE A 651 -30.52 0.14 16.91
N SER A 652 -31.81 0.35 17.19
CA SER A 652 -32.37 1.70 17.37
C SER A 652 -31.84 2.33 18.67
N PRO A 653 -31.81 3.67 18.81
CA PRO A 653 -31.25 4.33 19.99
C PRO A 653 -31.84 3.88 21.33
N ASP A 654 -33.14 3.55 21.37
CA ASP A 654 -33.83 3.07 22.57
C ASP A 654 -33.56 1.57 22.87
N THR A 655 -33.08 0.80 21.88
CA THR A 655 -32.85 -0.65 21.98
C THR A 655 -31.40 -1.09 21.86
N LEU A 656 -30.47 -0.16 21.56
CA LEU A 656 -29.05 -0.43 21.29
C LEU A 656 -28.44 -1.43 22.28
N ASN A 657 -28.43 -1.11 23.57
CA ASN A 657 -27.82 -1.94 24.60
C ASN A 657 -28.44 -3.34 24.69
N LEU A 658 -29.76 -3.45 24.52
CA LEU A 658 -30.47 -4.74 24.50
C LEU A 658 -30.17 -5.53 23.22
N SER A 659 -29.92 -4.85 22.11
CA SER A 659 -29.56 -5.44 20.83
C SER A 659 -28.15 -6.00 20.85
N THR A 660 -27.19 -5.29 21.45
CA THR A 660 -25.83 -5.79 21.72
C THR A 660 -25.87 -7.05 22.61
N HIS A 661 -26.73 -7.06 23.64
CA HIS A 661 -26.92 -8.25 24.47
C HIS A 661 -27.51 -9.45 23.70
N ARG A 662 -28.53 -9.23 22.86
CA ARG A 662 -29.13 -10.28 22.02
C ARG A 662 -28.18 -10.78 20.93
N LEU A 663 -27.36 -9.89 20.36
CA LEU A 663 -26.30 -10.23 19.40
C LEU A 663 -25.31 -11.20 20.04
N ASP A 664 -24.81 -10.88 21.22
CA ASP A 664 -23.86 -11.73 21.95
C ASP A 664 -24.47 -13.09 22.35
N GLU A 665 -25.69 -13.10 22.90
CA GLU A 665 -26.39 -14.36 23.22
C GLU A 665 -26.65 -15.23 21.98
N ALA A 666 -27.01 -14.62 20.84
CA ALA A 666 -27.18 -15.35 19.57
C ALA A 666 -25.83 -15.88 19.05
N ILE A 667 -24.75 -15.10 19.13
CA ILE A 667 -23.37 -15.53 18.84
C ILE A 667 -23.01 -16.76 19.69
N ARG A 668 -23.25 -16.73 21.00
CA ARG A 668 -22.96 -17.83 21.93
C ARG A 668 -23.69 -19.13 21.55
N PHE A 669 -24.96 -19.07 21.12
CA PHE A 669 -25.67 -20.22 20.56
C PHE A 669 -25.07 -20.69 19.21
N GLY A 670 -24.71 -19.76 18.32
CA GLY A 670 -24.05 -20.08 17.05
C GLY A 670 -22.73 -20.83 17.23
N TYR A 671 -21.85 -20.38 18.14
CA TYR A 671 -20.62 -21.09 18.48
C TYR A 671 -20.88 -22.43 19.17
N GLY A 672 -21.94 -22.54 19.98
CA GLY A 672 -22.38 -23.82 20.54
C GLY A 672 -22.65 -24.84 19.43
N LEU A 673 -23.42 -24.47 18.41
CA LEU A 673 -23.68 -25.31 17.23
C LEU A 673 -22.40 -25.59 16.42
N ARG A 674 -21.53 -24.59 16.25
CA ARG A 674 -20.24 -24.73 15.53
C ARG A 674 -19.38 -25.88 16.03
N THR A 675 -19.42 -26.21 17.33
CA THR A 675 -18.60 -27.29 17.91
C THR A 675 -18.82 -28.67 17.29
N ASN A 676 -19.95 -28.91 16.62
CA ASN A 676 -20.28 -30.17 15.95
C ASN A 676 -19.94 -30.18 14.44
N LEU A 677 -19.36 -29.09 13.91
CA LEU A 677 -18.96 -28.98 12.50
C LEU A 677 -17.57 -29.59 12.24
N GLY A 678 -17.32 -29.97 10.99
CA GLY A 678 -16.05 -30.47 10.47
C GLY A 678 -16.13 -30.64 8.96
N ASP A 679 -15.26 -31.46 8.35
CA ASP A 679 -15.33 -31.75 6.90
C ASP A 679 -16.54 -32.65 6.55
N PRO A 680 -17.49 -32.21 5.70
CA PRO A 680 -18.62 -33.03 5.28
C PRO A 680 -18.24 -34.36 4.61
N PHE A 681 -17.04 -34.50 4.05
CA PHE A 681 -16.59 -35.77 3.47
C PHE A 681 -16.22 -36.83 4.51
N PHE A 682 -16.16 -36.47 5.80
CA PHE A 682 -15.76 -37.37 6.90
C PHE A 682 -16.81 -37.47 8.02
N LEU A 683 -17.95 -36.77 7.90
CA LEU A 683 -19.01 -36.71 8.91
C LEU A 683 -20.38 -37.01 8.31
N ASP A 684 -20.92 -38.20 8.63
CA ASP A 684 -22.23 -38.62 8.17
C ASP A 684 -23.35 -37.68 8.68
N GLY A 685 -24.22 -37.25 7.77
CA GLY A 685 -25.39 -36.42 8.10
C GLY A 685 -25.11 -34.93 8.34
N LEU A 686 -23.89 -34.44 8.08
CA LEU A 686 -23.54 -33.03 8.31
C LEU A 686 -24.35 -32.04 7.46
N ASP A 687 -24.79 -32.42 6.26
CA ASP A 687 -25.70 -31.61 5.45
C ASP A 687 -27.05 -31.41 6.17
N THR A 688 -27.67 -32.49 6.66
CA THR A 688 -28.91 -32.41 7.46
C THR A 688 -28.72 -31.60 8.75
N TYR A 689 -27.54 -31.66 9.38
CA TYR A 689 -27.24 -30.84 10.55
C TYR A 689 -27.19 -29.34 10.22
N GLN A 690 -26.58 -28.97 9.10
CA GLN A 690 -26.52 -27.58 8.64
C GLN A 690 -27.91 -27.05 8.21
N GLU A 691 -28.72 -27.88 7.54
CA GLU A 691 -30.13 -27.56 7.27
C GLU A 691 -30.91 -27.32 8.57
N MET A 692 -30.71 -28.18 9.58
CA MET A 692 -31.30 -28.01 10.91
C MET A 692 -30.84 -26.72 11.60
N MET A 693 -29.56 -26.32 11.49
CA MET A 693 -29.07 -25.05 12.05
C MET A 693 -29.84 -23.83 11.53
N LEU A 694 -30.38 -23.87 10.30
CA LEU A 694 -31.18 -22.78 9.73
C LEU A 694 -32.69 -23.03 9.77
N ALA A 695 -33.16 -24.18 10.25
CA ALA A 695 -34.59 -24.50 10.31
C ALA A 695 -35.33 -23.57 11.29
N ASP A 696 -36.51 -23.08 10.88
CA ASP A 696 -37.27 -22.09 11.66
C ASP A 696 -37.55 -22.54 13.09
N SER A 697 -37.80 -23.84 13.31
CA SER A 697 -37.98 -24.44 14.64
C SER A 697 -36.75 -24.28 15.55
N THR A 698 -35.54 -24.39 15.00
CA THR A 698 -34.28 -24.24 15.74
C THR A 698 -34.00 -22.76 16.02
N ILE A 699 -34.33 -21.88 15.08
CA ILE A 699 -34.25 -20.43 15.27
C ILE A 699 -35.23 -19.94 16.35
N GLU A 700 -36.47 -20.45 16.35
CA GLU A 700 -37.47 -20.19 17.39
C GLU A 700 -37.04 -20.73 18.77
N GLU A 701 -36.44 -21.92 18.82
CA GLU A 701 -35.92 -22.50 20.06
C GLU A 701 -34.77 -21.67 20.64
N ILE A 702 -33.78 -21.29 19.83
CA ILE A 702 -32.70 -20.39 20.24
C ILE A 702 -33.28 -19.07 20.76
N ARG A 703 -34.15 -18.42 19.98
CA ARG A 703 -34.78 -17.15 20.37
C ARG A 703 -35.50 -17.25 21.71
N LYS A 704 -36.23 -18.34 21.96
CA LYS A 704 -36.95 -18.59 23.21
C LYS A 704 -36.01 -18.80 24.41
N ASN A 705 -34.81 -19.31 24.17
CA ASN A 705 -33.80 -19.56 25.20
C ASN A 705 -32.90 -18.33 25.47
N ILE A 706 -32.91 -17.30 24.63
CA ILE A 706 -32.27 -16.00 24.90
C ILE A 706 -33.10 -15.24 25.94
N SER A 707 -32.43 -14.78 27.02
CA SER A 707 -33.06 -14.06 28.13
C SER A 707 -32.63 -12.59 28.13
N ASP A 708 -33.56 -11.67 27.83
CA ASP A 708 -33.34 -10.21 27.84
C ASP A 708 -32.85 -9.63 29.19
N GLN A 709 -32.74 -10.45 30.24
CA GLN A 709 -32.34 -10.08 31.60
C GLN A 709 -30.97 -10.62 32.03
N HIS A 710 -30.43 -11.68 31.42
CA HIS A 710 -29.16 -12.28 31.83
C HIS A 710 -28.52 -13.17 30.76
N THR A 711 -27.19 -13.30 30.78
CA THR A 711 -26.51 -14.43 30.12
C THR A 711 -26.67 -15.72 30.93
N GLN A 712 -26.34 -16.86 30.32
CA GLN A 712 -26.40 -18.19 30.91
C GLN A 712 -25.00 -18.80 31.07
N ALA A 713 -24.91 -19.90 31.84
CA ALA A 713 -23.70 -20.71 31.90
C ALA A 713 -23.45 -21.39 30.55
N VAL A 714 -22.17 -21.59 30.17
CA VAL A 714 -21.76 -22.17 28.87
C VAL A 714 -22.50 -23.47 28.51
N SER A 715 -22.80 -24.31 29.51
CA SER A 715 -23.53 -25.58 29.34
C SER A 715 -24.95 -25.43 28.78
N ALA A 716 -25.53 -24.21 28.78
CA ALA A 716 -26.81 -23.92 28.13
C ALA A 716 -26.71 -23.83 26.60
N TYR A 717 -25.56 -23.36 26.09
CA TYR A 717 -25.29 -23.21 24.65
C TYR A 717 -24.56 -24.43 24.08
N ASN A 718 -23.75 -25.11 24.90
CA ASN A 718 -22.97 -26.29 24.54
C ASN A 718 -23.04 -27.33 25.68
N PRO A 719 -24.12 -28.12 25.76
CA PRO A 719 -24.31 -29.11 26.82
C PRO A 719 -23.37 -30.32 26.71
N GLN A 720 -22.77 -30.57 25.56
CA GLN A 720 -21.79 -31.64 25.34
C GLN A 720 -20.39 -31.29 25.91
N GLY A 721 -20.09 -30.00 26.09
CA GLY A 721 -18.80 -29.57 26.63
C GLY A 721 -17.63 -29.68 25.64
N TYR A 722 -17.91 -29.68 24.33
CA TYR A 722 -16.87 -29.62 23.31
C TYR A 722 -16.15 -28.27 23.32
N GLU A 723 -14.87 -28.24 22.96
CA GLU A 723 -14.12 -26.98 22.87
C GLU A 723 -14.50 -26.16 21.63
N SER A 724 -14.32 -24.84 21.75
CA SER A 724 -14.31 -23.91 20.63
C SER A 724 -12.85 -23.50 20.42
N LEU A 725 -12.22 -23.99 19.35
CA LEU A 725 -10.82 -23.68 19.03
C LEU A 725 -10.66 -22.21 18.64
N GLU A 726 -9.66 -21.54 19.21
CA GLU A 726 -9.15 -20.26 18.71
C GLU A 726 -8.29 -20.55 17.46
N THR A 727 -8.89 -20.42 16.28
CA THR A 727 -8.17 -20.57 14.99
C THR A 727 -7.33 -19.31 14.73
N PRO A 728 -6.08 -19.42 14.23
CA PRO A 728 -5.21 -18.28 13.93
C PRO A 728 -5.55 -17.44 12.67
N GLY A 729 -4.59 -16.62 12.21
CA GLY A 729 -4.77 -15.56 11.21
C GLY A 729 -5.22 -16.03 9.82
N THR A 730 -5.70 -15.06 9.03
CA THR A 730 -6.12 -15.23 7.63
C THR A 730 -5.99 -13.88 6.92
N SER A 731 -6.22 -13.81 5.61
CA SER A 731 -6.51 -12.57 4.88
C SER A 731 -7.87 -12.67 4.17
N HIS A 732 -8.59 -11.55 4.06
CA HIS A 732 -9.82 -11.45 3.26
C HIS A 732 -9.61 -10.56 2.03
N ILE A 733 -10.26 -10.93 0.93
CA ILE A 733 -10.29 -10.20 -0.33
C ILE A 733 -11.74 -10.20 -0.83
N ALA A 734 -12.25 -9.02 -1.20
CA ALA A 734 -13.52 -8.85 -1.90
C ALA A 734 -13.25 -8.29 -3.30
N ALA A 735 -13.94 -8.80 -4.31
CA ALA A 735 -13.91 -8.28 -5.67
C ALA A 735 -15.31 -8.32 -6.31
N ILE A 736 -15.63 -7.31 -7.13
CA ILE A 736 -16.87 -7.26 -7.91
C ILE A 736 -16.64 -6.44 -9.19
N ASP A 737 -17.32 -6.80 -10.27
CA ASP A 737 -17.29 -6.06 -11.53
C ASP A 737 -18.69 -5.66 -12.03
N HIS A 738 -18.70 -4.86 -13.09
CA HIS A 738 -19.90 -4.30 -13.73
C HIS A 738 -20.87 -5.34 -14.30
N SER A 739 -20.45 -6.61 -14.47
CA SER A 739 -21.35 -7.69 -14.87
C SER A 739 -22.18 -8.23 -13.70
N GLY A 740 -21.77 -7.93 -12.46
CA GLY A 740 -22.37 -8.47 -11.25
C GLY A 740 -21.83 -9.85 -10.85
N LEU A 741 -20.71 -10.27 -11.45
CA LEU A 741 -19.82 -11.29 -10.87
C LEU A 741 -19.19 -10.70 -9.61
N ALA A 742 -19.38 -11.37 -8.48
CA ALA A 742 -18.90 -10.91 -7.18
C ALA A 742 -18.29 -12.07 -6.40
N ILE A 743 -17.18 -11.81 -5.70
CA ILE A 743 -16.40 -12.82 -4.99
C ILE A 743 -16.01 -12.29 -3.62
N SER A 744 -16.28 -13.11 -2.58
CA SER A 744 -15.68 -12.95 -1.25
C SER A 744 -14.76 -14.14 -1.01
N ALA A 745 -13.46 -13.88 -0.87
CA ALA A 745 -12.41 -14.89 -0.74
C ALA A 745 -11.69 -14.71 0.60
N ILE A 746 -11.57 -15.78 1.39
CA ILE A 746 -10.70 -15.82 2.57
C ILE A 746 -9.64 -16.89 2.31
N THR A 747 -8.38 -16.49 2.40
CA THR A 747 -7.18 -17.29 2.12
C THR A 747 -6.25 -17.20 3.32
N THR A 748 -5.50 -18.26 3.61
CA THR A 748 -4.56 -18.27 4.73
C THR A 748 -3.38 -19.25 4.55
N ILE A 749 -2.29 -19.04 5.29
CA ILE A 749 -1.25 -20.01 5.65
C ILE A 749 -1.30 -20.36 7.16
N ASN A 750 -2.43 -20.05 7.80
CA ASN A 750 -2.72 -20.04 9.22
C ASN A 750 -1.98 -18.95 10.04
N LEU A 751 -0.97 -19.31 10.84
CA LEU A 751 -0.23 -18.33 11.64
C LEU A 751 0.61 -17.39 10.78
N LEU A 752 1.09 -16.30 11.39
CA LEU A 752 2.09 -15.44 10.79
C LEU A 752 3.32 -16.27 10.38
N PHE A 753 3.57 -16.31 9.06
CA PHE A 753 4.62 -17.12 8.42
C PHE A 753 4.43 -18.65 8.55
N GLY A 754 3.21 -19.09 8.82
CA GLY A 754 2.77 -20.49 8.82
C GLY A 754 3.60 -21.38 9.73
N SER A 755 4.03 -22.54 9.21
CA SER A 755 4.84 -23.52 9.95
C SER A 755 6.28 -23.08 10.24
N LYS A 756 6.65 -21.84 9.88
CA LYS A 756 8.03 -21.33 9.82
C LYS A 756 8.94 -22.12 8.87
N VAL A 757 8.38 -22.94 7.97
CA VAL A 757 9.09 -23.61 6.88
C VAL A 757 8.98 -22.78 5.59
N MET A 758 10.13 -22.28 5.11
CA MET A 758 10.27 -21.74 3.75
C MET A 758 11.04 -22.74 2.88
N ILE A 759 10.56 -22.95 1.66
CA ILE A 759 11.20 -23.82 0.66
C ILE A 759 12.41 -23.06 0.06
N PRO A 760 13.67 -23.49 0.26
CA PRO A 760 14.83 -22.65 -0.03
C PRO A 760 15.04 -22.28 -1.50
N GLU A 761 14.67 -23.16 -2.42
CA GLU A 761 14.85 -22.96 -3.86
C GLU A 761 13.80 -22.02 -4.47
N THR A 762 12.57 -22.03 -3.93
CA THR A 762 11.40 -21.35 -4.51
C THR A 762 10.93 -20.15 -3.69
N GLY A 763 11.31 -20.04 -2.42
CA GLY A 763 10.84 -19.00 -1.51
C GLY A 763 9.36 -19.13 -1.10
N ILE A 764 8.72 -20.28 -1.38
CA ILE A 764 7.35 -20.57 -0.90
C ILE A 764 7.38 -20.70 0.63
N ILE A 765 6.41 -20.10 1.32
CA ILE A 765 6.19 -20.27 2.76
C ILE A 765 5.04 -21.27 2.93
N MET A 766 5.22 -22.28 3.78
CA MET A 766 4.23 -23.34 4.01
C MET A 766 3.30 -23.02 5.17
N ASN A 767 2.03 -23.38 5.02
CA ASN A 767 1.03 -23.28 6.09
C ASN A 767 1.37 -24.10 7.35
N ASN A 768 0.68 -23.79 8.46
CA ASN A 768 0.53 -24.68 9.63
C ASN A 768 -0.92 -25.16 9.81
N GLU A 769 -1.64 -25.47 8.74
CA GLU A 769 -3.09 -25.75 8.82
C GLU A 769 -3.45 -27.02 9.61
N MET A 770 -2.48 -27.89 9.90
CA MET A 770 -2.69 -29.02 10.79
C MET A 770 -3.02 -28.61 12.24
N ASP A 771 -2.74 -27.37 12.63
CA ASP A 771 -3.07 -26.76 13.93
C ASP A 771 -4.57 -26.56 14.14
N ASP A 772 -5.35 -26.39 13.07
CA ASP A 772 -6.80 -26.16 13.13
C ASP A 772 -7.61 -27.45 13.42
N PHE A 773 -6.96 -28.62 13.56
CA PHE A 773 -7.62 -29.85 13.98
C PHE A 773 -7.68 -29.98 15.51
N SER A 774 -8.78 -30.54 16.01
CA SER A 774 -8.88 -30.99 17.40
C SER A 774 -7.89 -32.13 17.67
N ILE A 775 -7.08 -32.01 18.73
CA ILE A 775 -6.11 -33.02 19.14
C ILE A 775 -6.71 -33.84 20.31
N PRO A 776 -6.79 -35.18 20.22
CA PRO A 776 -7.33 -36.00 21.31
C PRO A 776 -6.60 -35.79 22.63
N ASN A 777 -7.33 -35.93 23.74
CA ASN A 777 -6.82 -35.87 25.12
C ASN A 777 -6.14 -34.54 25.53
N SER A 778 -6.03 -33.54 24.65
CA SER A 778 -5.62 -32.18 25.01
C SER A 778 -6.83 -31.29 25.31
N SER A 779 -7.29 -31.27 26.56
CA SER A 779 -8.27 -30.27 26.98
C SER A 779 -7.67 -28.87 27.01
N ASN A 780 -8.42 -27.87 26.56
CA ASN A 780 -8.08 -26.47 26.78
C ASN A 780 -8.03 -26.11 28.28
N SER A 781 -7.53 -24.92 28.61
CA SER A 781 -7.32 -24.47 30.01
C SER A 781 -8.58 -24.39 30.87
N PHE A 782 -9.78 -24.61 30.30
CA PHE A 782 -11.08 -24.57 30.98
C PHE A 782 -11.73 -25.95 31.09
N GLY A 783 -11.05 -27.03 30.66
CA GLY A 783 -11.49 -28.41 30.83
C GLY A 783 -12.52 -28.90 29.80
N TYR A 784 -12.68 -28.19 28.68
CA TYR A 784 -13.53 -28.65 27.57
C TYR A 784 -12.83 -29.81 26.82
N ILE A 785 -13.63 -30.67 26.20
CA ILE A 785 -13.11 -31.82 25.46
C ILE A 785 -12.93 -31.50 23.97
N PRO A 786 -11.85 -31.98 23.34
CA PRO A 786 -11.67 -31.91 21.89
C PRO A 786 -12.87 -32.42 21.09
N SER A 787 -13.27 -31.69 20.04
CA SER A 787 -14.40 -32.09 19.20
C SER A 787 -14.01 -33.23 18.26
N GLU A 788 -14.66 -34.38 18.41
CA GLU A 788 -14.41 -35.55 17.55
C GLU A 788 -14.71 -35.26 16.08
N ALA A 789 -15.68 -34.37 15.83
CA ALA A 789 -16.05 -33.89 14.49
C ALA A 789 -14.84 -33.30 13.74
N ASN A 790 -13.91 -32.69 14.47
CA ASN A 790 -12.71 -32.06 13.94
C ASN A 790 -11.40 -32.82 14.27
N PHE A 791 -11.45 -34.12 14.54
CA PHE A 791 -10.22 -34.93 14.66
C PHE A 791 -9.51 -35.16 13.33
N ILE A 792 -8.18 -35.25 13.39
CA ILE A 792 -7.27 -35.51 12.25
C ILE A 792 -7.59 -36.84 11.57
N ARG A 793 -7.63 -36.85 10.24
CA ARG A 793 -7.74 -38.04 9.37
C ARG A 793 -6.96 -37.81 8.07
N PRO A 794 -6.39 -38.85 7.44
CA PRO A 794 -5.81 -38.75 6.10
C PRO A 794 -6.76 -38.07 5.11
N GLY A 795 -6.29 -37.05 4.37
CA GLY A 795 -7.05 -36.36 3.32
C GLY A 795 -8.20 -35.46 3.80
N LYS A 796 -8.43 -35.32 5.11
CA LYS A 796 -9.49 -34.47 5.69
C LYS A 796 -9.07 -33.00 5.70
N ARG A 797 -10.05 -32.10 5.60
CA ARG A 797 -9.87 -30.65 5.81
C ARG A 797 -10.17 -30.26 7.28
N PRO A 798 -9.40 -29.36 7.90
CA PRO A 798 -9.71 -28.86 9.23
C PRO A 798 -10.87 -27.84 9.20
N LEU A 799 -11.65 -27.81 10.28
CA LEU A 799 -12.70 -26.80 10.51
C LEU A 799 -12.09 -25.39 10.53
N SER A 800 -12.72 -24.42 9.89
CA SER A 800 -12.24 -23.05 9.79
C SER A 800 -13.30 -22.02 10.18
N SER A 801 -12.85 -20.91 10.72
CA SER A 801 -13.67 -19.74 11.08
C SER A 801 -13.97 -18.83 9.88
N CYS A 802 -13.39 -19.10 8.71
CA CYS A 802 -13.66 -18.39 7.46
C CYS A 802 -15.17 -18.25 7.21
N THR A 803 -15.64 -17.02 6.96
CA THR A 803 -17.06 -16.66 6.77
C THR A 803 -17.19 -15.67 5.60
N PRO A 804 -16.89 -16.06 4.34
CA PRO A 804 -17.17 -15.21 3.18
C PRO A 804 -18.68 -15.06 2.98
N ALA A 805 -19.17 -13.83 2.81
CA ALA A 805 -20.59 -13.53 2.67
C ALA A 805 -20.89 -12.55 1.53
N ILE A 806 -22.01 -12.75 0.85
CA ILE A 806 -22.55 -11.83 -0.16
C ILE A 806 -24.02 -11.56 0.18
N VAL A 807 -24.37 -10.29 0.25
CA VAL A 807 -25.74 -9.80 0.47
C VAL A 807 -26.30 -9.33 -0.87
N THR A 808 -27.52 -9.77 -1.19
CA THR A 808 -28.23 -9.41 -2.42
C THR A 808 -29.59 -8.78 -2.10
N HIS A 809 -30.03 -7.89 -2.96
CA HIS A 809 -31.42 -7.45 -3.01
C HIS A 809 -32.34 -8.61 -3.47
N PRO A 810 -33.66 -8.58 -3.20
CA PRO A 810 -34.60 -9.63 -3.61
C PRO A 810 -34.68 -9.89 -5.14
N ASN A 811 -34.22 -8.94 -5.96
CA ASN A 811 -34.11 -9.06 -7.42
C ASN A 811 -32.81 -9.78 -7.88
N GLY A 812 -31.93 -10.20 -6.96
CA GLY A 812 -30.65 -10.88 -7.24
C GLY A 812 -29.46 -9.96 -7.51
N THR A 813 -29.62 -8.63 -7.52
CA THR A 813 -28.48 -7.70 -7.65
C THR A 813 -27.70 -7.62 -6.33
N VAL A 814 -26.36 -7.55 -6.42
CA VAL A 814 -25.50 -7.45 -5.24
C VAL A 814 -25.74 -6.12 -4.51
N PHE A 815 -25.77 -6.17 -3.19
CA PHE A 815 -25.82 -5.02 -2.31
C PHE A 815 -24.51 -4.85 -1.53
N PHE A 816 -23.95 -5.95 -1.01
CA PHE A 816 -22.74 -5.93 -0.18
C PHE A 816 -21.93 -7.22 -0.34
N VAL A 817 -20.60 -7.11 -0.39
CA VAL A 817 -19.64 -8.22 -0.39
C VAL A 817 -18.78 -8.05 0.86
N ALA A 818 -18.74 -9.07 1.71
CA ALA A 818 -18.17 -8.97 3.05
C ALA A 818 -17.42 -10.23 3.46
N GLY A 819 -16.51 -10.05 4.39
CA GLY A 819 -15.77 -11.08 5.10
C GLY A 819 -14.81 -10.42 6.08
N SER A 820 -13.98 -11.23 6.72
CA SER A 820 -12.98 -10.74 7.65
C SER A 820 -11.81 -11.70 7.73
N ALA A 821 -10.68 -11.17 8.17
CA ALA A 821 -9.60 -11.90 8.79
C ALA A 821 -9.60 -11.72 10.33
N GLY A 822 -8.73 -12.45 11.02
CA GLY A 822 -8.68 -12.51 12.49
C GLY A 822 -9.14 -13.83 13.12
N GLY A 823 -9.03 -14.94 12.38
CA GLY A 823 -9.23 -16.27 12.93
C GLY A 823 -10.63 -16.52 13.51
N SER A 824 -10.73 -16.91 14.78
CA SER A 824 -12.04 -17.12 15.42
C SER A 824 -12.96 -15.90 15.30
N ARG A 825 -12.40 -14.68 15.31
CA ARG A 825 -13.15 -13.41 15.25
C ARG A 825 -13.78 -13.13 13.88
N ILE A 826 -13.44 -13.89 12.84
CA ILE A 826 -13.99 -13.71 11.47
C ILE A 826 -15.52 -13.77 11.46
N ILE A 827 -16.10 -14.71 12.19
CA ILE A 827 -17.55 -14.92 12.24
C ILE A 827 -18.24 -13.68 12.82
N THR A 828 -17.79 -13.20 13.99
CA THR A 828 -18.41 -12.07 14.70
C THR A 828 -18.17 -10.75 13.98
N ALA A 829 -17.00 -10.54 13.38
CA ALA A 829 -16.72 -9.35 12.57
C ALA A 829 -17.60 -9.30 11.31
N THR A 830 -17.77 -10.42 10.60
CA THR A 830 -18.63 -10.49 9.41
C THR A 830 -20.10 -10.23 9.75
N ILE A 831 -20.61 -10.78 10.86
CA ILE A 831 -21.97 -10.50 11.35
C ILE A 831 -22.17 -9.01 11.63
N GLN A 832 -21.26 -8.39 12.38
CA GLN A 832 -21.34 -6.96 12.73
C GLN A 832 -21.31 -6.06 11.49
N ASN A 833 -20.38 -6.31 10.55
CA ASN A 833 -20.30 -5.54 9.31
C ASN A 833 -21.57 -5.64 8.46
N ILE A 834 -22.22 -6.81 8.43
CA ILE A 834 -23.52 -6.98 7.76
C ILE A 834 -24.60 -6.14 8.46
N ILE A 835 -24.71 -6.21 9.79
CA ILE A 835 -25.68 -5.43 10.58
C ILE A 835 -25.50 -3.92 10.34
N HIS A 836 -24.27 -3.42 10.45
CA HIS A 836 -23.97 -1.99 10.25
C HIS A 836 -24.36 -1.47 8.86
N VAL A 837 -24.26 -2.30 7.80
CA VAL A 837 -24.64 -1.89 6.43
C VAL A 837 -26.12 -2.15 6.13
N VAL A 838 -26.75 -3.16 6.74
CA VAL A 838 -28.14 -3.57 6.46
C VAL A 838 -29.15 -2.90 7.39
N ASP A 839 -28.92 -2.91 8.71
CA ASP A 839 -29.83 -2.36 9.72
C ASP A 839 -29.57 -0.86 9.96
N GLU A 840 -28.31 -0.44 10.05
CA GLU A 840 -27.93 0.97 10.30
C GLU A 840 -27.69 1.78 9.01
N GLY A 841 -27.46 1.11 7.88
CA GLY A 841 -27.33 1.73 6.56
C GLY A 841 -25.98 2.38 6.25
N LEU A 842 -24.96 2.16 7.08
CA LEU A 842 -23.62 2.77 7.00
C LEU A 842 -22.89 2.46 5.68
N SER A 843 -21.98 3.34 5.24
CA SER A 843 -21.04 3.03 4.15
C SER A 843 -20.10 1.88 4.52
N ALA A 844 -19.43 1.30 3.53
CA ALA A 844 -18.45 0.24 3.77
C ALA A 844 -17.35 0.71 4.75
N ALA A 845 -16.83 1.93 4.57
CA ALA A 845 -15.81 2.50 5.45
C ALA A 845 -16.31 2.76 6.88
N GLU A 846 -17.53 3.31 7.03
CA GLU A 846 -18.13 3.57 8.35
C GLU A 846 -18.47 2.29 9.11
N ALA A 847 -18.90 1.24 8.41
CA ALA A 847 -19.18 -0.07 8.99
C ALA A 847 -17.89 -0.76 9.48
N LEU A 848 -16.84 -0.77 8.65
CA LEU A 848 -15.53 -1.32 9.05
C LEU A 848 -14.92 -0.55 10.24
N ALA A 849 -15.16 0.75 10.34
CA ALA A 849 -14.66 1.60 11.42
C ALA A 849 -15.36 1.40 12.78
N GLN A 850 -16.54 0.76 12.84
CA GLN A 850 -17.24 0.55 14.12
C GLN A 850 -16.40 -0.29 15.09
N PRO A 851 -16.44 0.01 16.41
CA PRO A 851 -15.77 -0.80 17.43
C PRO A 851 -16.45 -2.17 17.52
N ARG A 852 -15.67 -3.23 17.72
CA ARG A 852 -16.16 -4.62 17.64
C ARG A 852 -16.28 -5.29 19.00
N LEU A 853 -17.28 -6.16 19.11
CA LEU A 853 -17.37 -7.19 20.14
C LEU A 853 -17.02 -8.57 19.59
N HIS A 854 -16.60 -9.48 20.47
CA HIS A 854 -16.40 -10.89 20.14
C HIS A 854 -16.62 -11.81 21.35
N ASP A 855 -17.43 -12.84 21.16
CA ASP A 855 -17.51 -14.01 22.05
C ASP A 855 -17.43 -15.26 21.14
N GLN A 856 -16.68 -16.28 21.56
CA GLN A 856 -16.51 -17.57 20.86
C GLN A 856 -16.95 -18.76 21.73
N LEU A 857 -17.83 -18.49 22.69
CA LEU A 857 -18.37 -19.31 23.78
C LEU A 857 -17.34 -19.78 24.84
N VAL A 858 -16.14 -20.18 24.41
CA VAL A 858 -15.05 -20.64 25.28
C VAL A 858 -13.74 -19.97 24.84
N PRO A 859 -13.01 -19.27 25.73
CA PRO A 859 -13.32 -18.99 27.15
C PRO A 859 -14.63 -18.22 27.34
N ASN A 860 -15.29 -18.41 28.50
CA ASN A 860 -16.54 -17.73 28.84
C ASN A 860 -16.29 -16.24 29.15
N ARG A 861 -16.10 -15.43 28.11
CA ARG A 861 -15.92 -13.99 28.14
C ARG A 861 -16.39 -13.39 26.82
N VAL A 862 -16.91 -12.19 26.88
CA VAL A 862 -17.11 -11.32 25.71
C VAL A 862 -16.03 -10.24 25.74
N THR A 863 -15.33 -10.06 24.62
CA THR A 863 -14.34 -8.99 24.45
C THR A 863 -14.93 -7.80 23.71
N PHE A 864 -14.51 -6.59 24.09
CA PHE A 864 -14.89 -5.33 23.45
C PHE A 864 -13.63 -4.51 23.14
N GLU A 865 -13.51 -3.97 21.92
CA GLU A 865 -12.46 -3.00 21.59
C GLU A 865 -12.58 -1.73 22.45
N TYR A 866 -11.47 -1.08 22.82
CA TYR A 866 -11.45 0.07 23.75
C TYR A 866 -12.38 1.25 23.40
N ASP A 867 -12.75 1.43 22.13
CA ASP A 867 -13.62 2.51 21.66
C ASP A 867 -15.12 2.15 21.72
N TYR A 868 -15.49 0.97 22.22
CA TYR A 868 -16.89 0.58 22.41
C TYR A 868 -17.58 1.43 23.50
N ASP A 869 -18.88 1.65 23.36
CA ASP A 869 -19.61 2.51 24.30
C ASP A 869 -19.68 1.93 25.73
N ASN A 870 -19.28 2.75 26.71
CA ASN A 870 -19.20 2.36 28.12
C ASN A 870 -20.56 2.10 28.77
N GLU A 871 -21.64 2.76 28.32
CA GLU A 871 -22.98 2.51 28.86
C GLU A 871 -23.51 1.15 28.38
N THR A 872 -23.28 0.84 27.10
CA THR A 872 -23.56 -0.47 26.49
C THR A 872 -22.79 -1.57 27.20
N VAL A 873 -21.49 -1.42 27.42
CA VAL A 873 -20.69 -2.43 28.12
C VAL A 873 -21.10 -2.58 29.59
N SER A 874 -21.40 -1.49 30.29
CA SER A 874 -21.96 -1.54 31.66
C SER A 874 -23.30 -2.29 31.72
N PHE A 875 -24.15 -2.15 30.69
CA PHE A 875 -25.42 -2.86 30.55
C PHE A 875 -25.22 -4.37 30.29
N MET A 876 -24.12 -4.75 29.63
CA MET A 876 -23.71 -6.15 29.45
C MET A 876 -23.26 -6.75 30.79
N GLU A 877 -22.37 -6.08 31.53
CA GLU A 877 -21.92 -6.52 32.87
C GLU A 877 -23.11 -6.69 33.83
N ALA A 878 -24.07 -5.77 33.81
CA ALA A 878 -25.30 -5.84 34.62
C ALA A 878 -26.18 -7.07 34.32
N ARG A 879 -25.96 -7.75 33.19
CA ARG A 879 -26.61 -9.02 32.79
C ARG A 879 -25.75 -10.26 33.07
N GLY A 880 -24.62 -10.09 33.76
CA GLY A 880 -23.72 -11.17 34.13
C GLY A 880 -22.71 -11.56 33.04
N HIS A 881 -22.59 -10.78 31.97
CA HIS A 881 -21.55 -10.99 30.96
C HIS A 881 -20.17 -10.75 31.54
N ASN A 882 -19.24 -11.67 31.29
CA ASN A 882 -17.85 -11.56 31.71
C ASN A 882 -17.08 -10.73 30.69
N VAL A 883 -17.09 -9.41 30.88
CA VAL A 883 -16.50 -8.42 29.97
C VAL A 883 -14.97 -8.44 30.05
N THR A 884 -14.31 -8.26 28.90
CA THR A 884 -12.87 -8.00 28.81
C THR A 884 -12.61 -6.94 27.75
N TRP A 885 -11.92 -5.86 28.11
CA TRP A 885 -11.52 -4.83 27.15
C TRP A 885 -10.25 -5.24 26.40
N VAL A 886 -10.21 -5.05 25.08
CA VAL A 886 -9.09 -5.40 24.20
C VAL A 886 -8.68 -4.23 23.30
N GLY A 887 -7.45 -4.28 22.79
CA GLY A 887 -6.98 -3.32 21.79
C GLY A 887 -7.69 -3.50 20.45
N PRO A 888 -7.80 -2.44 19.63
CA PRO A 888 -8.38 -2.57 18.31
C PRO A 888 -7.47 -3.39 17.38
N GLY A 889 -8.09 -4.13 16.46
CA GLY A 889 -7.38 -4.75 15.33
C GLY A 889 -7.09 -6.25 15.47
N GLU A 890 -7.76 -6.94 16.41
CA GLU A 890 -7.75 -8.41 16.48
C GLU A 890 -8.55 -9.08 15.33
N SER A 891 -9.26 -8.29 14.53
CA SER A 891 -9.92 -8.71 13.29
C SER A 891 -9.75 -7.63 12.22
N THR A 892 -9.71 -8.06 10.96
CA THR A 892 -9.30 -7.21 9.84
C THR A 892 -10.22 -7.45 8.64
N ALA A 893 -11.24 -6.62 8.48
CA ALA A 893 -12.33 -6.83 7.54
C ALA A 893 -12.22 -5.94 6.30
N GLN A 894 -12.60 -6.50 5.14
CA GLN A 894 -12.59 -5.82 3.85
C GLN A 894 -14.00 -5.90 3.26
N ALA A 895 -14.44 -4.85 2.58
CA ALA A 895 -15.84 -4.73 2.20
C ALA A 895 -16.07 -3.94 0.92
N ILE A 896 -17.09 -4.32 0.15
CA ILE A 896 -17.57 -3.57 -1.00
C ILE A 896 -19.09 -3.48 -0.97
N ARG A 897 -19.63 -2.27 -0.92
CA ARG A 897 -21.06 -1.96 -1.06
C ARG A 897 -21.34 -1.47 -2.48
N VAL A 898 -22.44 -1.95 -3.07
CA VAL A 898 -22.90 -1.50 -4.39
C VAL A 898 -23.94 -0.40 -4.19
N LEU A 899 -23.71 0.77 -4.79
CA LEU A 899 -24.58 1.92 -4.64
C LEU A 899 -25.70 1.95 -5.70
N PRO A 900 -26.87 2.56 -5.44
CA PRO A 900 -28.02 2.56 -6.36
C PRO A 900 -27.78 3.22 -7.73
N ASN A 901 -26.72 4.01 -7.87
CA ASN A 901 -26.25 4.64 -9.11
C ASN A 901 -25.33 3.72 -9.96
N GLY A 902 -25.03 2.51 -9.47
CA GLY A 902 -24.13 1.54 -10.09
C GLY A 902 -22.64 1.77 -9.84
N THR A 903 -22.25 2.64 -8.91
CA THR A 903 -20.84 2.77 -8.47
C THR A 903 -20.56 1.90 -7.24
N PHE A 904 -19.28 1.63 -6.98
CA PHE A 904 -18.83 0.81 -5.85
C PHE A 904 -18.26 1.66 -4.70
N ASP A 905 -18.69 1.37 -3.48
CA ASP A 905 -18.15 1.90 -2.22
C ASP A 905 -17.28 0.78 -1.60
N ALA A 906 -15.99 0.82 -1.89
CA ALA A 906 -15.01 -0.19 -1.49
C ALA A 906 -14.11 0.35 -0.39
N ALA A 907 -13.96 -0.41 0.70
CA ALA A 907 -13.19 0.01 1.86
C ALA A 907 -12.30 -1.12 2.39
N GLY A 908 -11.12 -0.73 2.88
CA GLY A 908 -10.23 -1.60 3.64
C GLY A 908 -10.29 -1.32 5.14
N GLU A 909 -9.78 -2.25 5.94
CA GLU A 909 -9.76 -2.17 7.40
C GLU A 909 -8.97 -0.92 7.91
N PRO A 910 -9.61 0.06 8.56
CA PRO A 910 -8.90 1.26 9.05
C PRO A 910 -7.85 0.97 10.13
N ARG A 911 -7.86 -0.23 10.74
CA ARG A 911 -6.86 -0.72 11.71
C ARG A 911 -5.62 -1.37 11.05
N GLN A 912 -5.62 -1.55 9.73
CA GLN A 912 -4.48 -1.95 8.89
C GLN A 912 -4.05 -0.76 8.04
N ALA A 913 -2.88 -0.21 8.35
CA ALA A 913 -2.35 0.99 7.68
C ALA A 913 -2.01 0.76 6.21
N ASP A 914 -1.68 -0.48 5.83
CA ASP A 914 -1.32 -0.87 4.47
C ASP A 914 -2.54 -1.36 3.66
N SER A 915 -3.74 -1.48 4.25
CA SER A 915 -4.95 -2.00 3.57
C SER A 915 -5.63 -0.98 2.65
N GLY A 916 -6.53 -1.44 1.77
CA GLY A 916 -7.31 -0.52 0.96
C GLY A 916 -8.39 -1.15 0.10
N GLY A 917 -9.46 -0.39 -0.14
CA GLY A 917 -10.47 -0.64 -1.16
C GLY A 917 -10.40 0.41 -2.27
N PHE A 918 -10.51 -0.03 -3.53
CA PHE A 918 -10.50 0.85 -4.70
C PHE A 918 -11.59 0.43 -5.69
N ALA A 919 -12.13 1.42 -6.41
CA ALA A 919 -13.11 1.26 -7.48
C ALA A 919 -12.66 1.97 -8.74
N VAL A 920 -13.06 1.44 -9.91
CA VAL A 920 -12.73 1.90 -11.27
C VAL A 920 -13.94 1.80 -12.18
#